data_AF-A0A8D1JWN5-F1
#
_entry.id   AF-A0A8D1JWN5-F1
#
_cell.length_a   1.000
_cell.length_b   1.000
_cell.length_c   1.000
_cell.angle_alpha   90.00
_cell.angle_beta   90.00
_cell.angle_gamma   90.00
#
_symmetry.space_group_name_H-M   'P 1'
#
loop_
_entity.id
_entity.type
_entity.pdbx_description
1 polymer ?
#
loop_
_entity_poly.entity_id
_entity_poly.type
_entity_poly.pdbx_seq_one_letter_code
_entity_poly.pdbx_strand_id
1 'polypeptide(L)'
;MGLQEMFCFLLALLFGSVLLVASAPATLESPGCSNKEQQVTVSHTYKIDVPKSALVHVEADPQPLSDDGTSLLAPGETEEQNIIFRHNIRLQTPQKDCELAGSVQDLLARVKKLEEEMAEVKEQCSAQRCCPRAAGLSHHCSGHGTFSPVTCSCHCEQGWEGADCERPACPGACSGHGQCVDGRCLCEQPYVGIDCAYPACPENCSGHGACVRGVCQCHEDFTSEDCSERRCPGDCSGHGFCDTGECYCEEGFTGLDCSQVVAPQGLQLLKSTEDSLLVSWEPSSQVDHYLLSYYPLGKERSVKQIQVPKEQHSYEILGLLPGTKYIVTLRNVKKEISSSPQHLLATTDLAVLGTAWVTDETENSLDVEWENPSTEVDYYKLQYGPLTGQEVAEVTVPKSSDPKSRYDITGLQPGTEYKITVVPMRGDLEGKPILLNGRTEIDSPTNVVTDQVTEDTAVVSWDPVRAVIDKYVVRYISADGETKDTAVPKEQSSTVLTGLKPGEAYEVYVWAERGSQESKKADTNALTEIDSPKNLVTDLVTENTATVSWDPVQAVIDRYLVRYTAADGDTREVPVGKEQSSTVLTGLRPGVEYTVHVWAQKGDRESGKADTTAPTDIDSPKNLVTTQVTENTATVSWDPVQAVIDRYLVRYTSADGDTREVPVGKEQSSTVLTGLRPGMEYTVHVWAQKGDRESKKADTMAPTEIDSPQNLVTTQVTENTATVSWDPVQAVIDRYLVRYTSADGDTREVPVGKEQSSTVLTGLRPGVEYTVHVWAQKGDRESRKADTTALTDIDPPQNLRPSSVTQSSGVLTWKPPSAQIDGYILTYQFPDGTVKEVQLGRGDQRFELQGLEQGVTLPVSLVAFKGDRRSRSISTTLSTVGARFPHPSDCSQVQQNSNVASGLYTIYLHGDASRPLQVYCDMDTDGGGWIVFQRRNTGQLDFFKRWRTYVEGFGDPMKEFWLGLDKLHNLTTGTPTRYEVRVDLQTANESAFAIYDFFQVASSKERYRLTVGKYRGTAGDALTYHNGWKFTTFDRDNDIALSNCALTHHGGWWYKNCHLANPNGRYGETKHSEGVNWEPWKGHEFSIPFVELKIRPHGYSGEHVLGRKKRTLGESSRTF
;
A
#
# COMPACT_ATOMS: atom_id res chain seq x y z
N MET A 1 -43.50 -11.09 -7.45
CA MET A 1 -44.96 -10.83 -7.46
C MET A 1 -45.21 -9.71 -8.45
N GLY A 2 -46.28 -9.77 -9.26
CA GLY A 2 -46.58 -8.75 -10.28
C GLY A 2 -45.66 -8.84 -11.51
N LEU A 3 -46.04 -8.48 -12.75
CA LEU A 3 -47.17 -7.66 -13.27
C LEU A 3 -47.17 -6.20 -12.71
N GLN A 4 -47.37 -5.14 -13.49
CA GLN A 4 -47.69 -5.00 -14.93
C GLN A 4 -47.42 -3.53 -15.38
N GLU A 5 -47.23 -3.29 -16.69
CA GLU A 5 -47.62 -2.04 -17.41
C GLU A 5 -46.97 -0.69 -16.99
N MET A 6 -47.07 0.44 -17.72
CA MET A 6 -47.37 0.76 -19.14
C MET A 6 -46.77 2.15 -19.46
N PHE A 7 -46.46 2.43 -20.74
CA PHE A 7 -46.50 3.78 -21.39
C PHE A 7 -45.52 4.88 -20.89
N CYS A 8 -45.12 5.90 -21.66
CA CYS A 8 -45.00 6.05 -23.13
C CYS A 8 -44.31 7.38 -23.50
N PHE A 9 -43.73 7.46 -24.71
CA PHE A 9 -43.54 8.70 -25.52
C PHE A 9 -42.58 9.81 -24.98
N LEU A 10 -42.10 10.81 -25.75
CA LEU A 10 -42.42 11.32 -27.11
C LEU A 10 -41.21 12.07 -27.73
N LEU A 11 -41.31 12.43 -29.03
CA LEU A 11 -40.56 13.47 -29.80
C LEU A 11 -39.15 13.12 -30.32
N ALA A 12 -38.73 13.47 -31.56
CA ALA A 12 -39.47 14.01 -32.72
C ALA A 12 -38.71 13.86 -34.07
N LEU A 13 -39.49 13.76 -35.16
CA LEU A 13 -39.42 14.47 -36.48
C LEU A 13 -38.12 15.28 -36.78
N LEU A 14 -37.56 15.34 -38.01
CA LEU A 14 -38.11 15.47 -39.38
C LEU A 14 -37.12 14.84 -40.42
N PHE A 15 -37.37 14.70 -41.74
CA PHE A 15 -38.57 14.48 -42.59
C PHE A 15 -38.11 14.40 -44.08
N GLY A 16 -38.84 13.74 -44.99
CA GLY A 16 -38.55 13.75 -46.45
C GLY A 16 -38.83 12.41 -47.18
N SER A 17 -40.10 11.99 -47.37
CA SER A 17 -40.99 12.35 -48.50
C SER A 17 -40.58 11.79 -49.88
N VAL A 18 -41.42 11.10 -50.67
CA VAL A 18 -42.87 10.85 -50.50
C VAL A 18 -43.34 9.56 -51.19
N LEU A 19 -44.50 9.05 -50.78
CA LEU A 19 -45.11 7.78 -51.20
C LEU A 19 -46.34 7.98 -52.12
N LEU A 20 -46.94 6.87 -52.56
CA LEU A 20 -48.22 6.77 -53.28
C LEU A 20 -49.33 7.71 -52.77
N VAL A 21 -50.19 8.16 -53.68
CA VAL A 21 -51.47 8.86 -53.41
C VAL A 21 -52.65 7.98 -53.86
N ALA A 22 -53.80 8.11 -53.20
CA ALA A 22 -54.85 7.09 -53.18
C ALA A 22 -56.18 7.44 -53.89
N SER A 23 -56.94 6.36 -54.15
CA SER A 23 -58.38 6.16 -54.40
C SER A 23 -59.41 7.33 -54.53
N ALA A 24 -60.36 7.09 -55.46
CA ALA A 24 -61.79 7.49 -55.47
C ALA A 24 -62.14 8.96 -55.87
N PRO A 25 -63.39 9.29 -56.32
CA PRO A 25 -64.63 8.48 -56.29
C PRO A 25 -65.45 8.41 -57.62
N ALA A 26 -66.68 7.88 -57.50
CA ALA A 26 -67.73 7.60 -58.50
C ALA A 26 -68.07 8.75 -59.50
N THR A 27 -68.77 8.55 -60.63
CA THR A 27 -69.90 7.65 -61.04
C THR A 27 -69.85 7.42 -62.59
N LEU A 28 -70.59 6.55 -63.32
CA LEU A 28 -71.65 5.50 -63.15
C LEU A 28 -71.58 4.58 -64.44
N GLU A 29 -72.42 3.58 -64.80
CA GLU A 29 -73.75 3.13 -64.34
C GLU A 29 -74.02 1.60 -64.33
N SER A 30 -74.77 1.01 -65.30
CA SER A 30 -75.55 -0.25 -65.17
C SER A 30 -75.71 -1.06 -66.49
N PRO A 31 -76.30 -2.29 -66.51
CA PRO A 31 -76.52 -3.24 -65.40
C PRO A 31 -76.09 -4.72 -65.65
N GLY A 32 -75.54 -5.37 -64.62
CA GLY A 32 -76.05 -6.66 -64.10
C GLY A 32 -75.81 -8.01 -64.84
N CYS A 33 -75.01 -8.89 -64.23
CA CYS A 33 -75.33 -10.31 -63.98
C CYS A 33 -74.58 -10.83 -62.73
N SER A 34 -75.02 -11.93 -62.11
CA SER A 34 -74.54 -12.38 -60.79
C SER A 34 -74.34 -13.90 -60.67
N ASN A 35 -73.60 -14.31 -59.64
CA ASN A 35 -73.05 -15.65 -59.43
C ASN A 35 -74.12 -16.75 -59.25
N LYS A 36 -73.84 -17.95 -59.79
CA LYS A 36 -73.94 -19.21 -59.04
C LYS A 36 -73.27 -20.39 -59.75
N GLU A 37 -72.85 -21.38 -58.96
CA GLU A 37 -72.29 -22.66 -59.42
C GLU A 37 -73.40 -23.62 -59.86
N GLN A 38 -73.15 -24.46 -60.86
CA GLN A 38 -73.97 -25.63 -61.17
C GLN A 38 -73.09 -26.77 -61.73
N GLN A 39 -73.05 -27.90 -61.01
CA GLN A 39 -72.52 -29.17 -61.52
C GLN A 39 -73.66 -30.00 -62.11
N VAL A 40 -73.37 -30.79 -63.15
CA VAL A 40 -74.31 -31.75 -63.75
C VAL A 40 -73.65 -33.13 -63.79
N THR A 41 -74.44 -34.19 -63.55
CA THR A 41 -74.01 -35.59 -63.64
C THR A 41 -75.15 -36.41 -64.24
N VAL A 42 -74.83 -37.31 -65.16
CA VAL A 42 -75.78 -38.19 -65.86
C VAL A 42 -75.29 -39.63 -65.73
N SER A 43 -76.22 -40.58 -65.63
CA SER A 43 -75.91 -42.02 -65.47
C SER A 43 -76.92 -42.88 -66.22
N HIS A 44 -76.46 -44.01 -66.77
CA HIS A 44 -77.23 -44.94 -67.62
C HIS A 44 -76.78 -46.40 -67.31
N THR A 45 -77.60 -47.41 -67.62
CA THR A 45 -77.41 -48.84 -67.25
C THR A 45 -78.27 -49.73 -68.17
N TYR A 46 -78.03 -51.06 -68.17
CA TYR A 46 -78.84 -52.16 -68.78
C TYR A 46 -79.04 -52.14 -70.32
N LYS A 47 -79.26 -53.27 -71.04
CA LYS A 47 -78.97 -54.73 -70.85
C LYS A 47 -79.03 -55.37 -72.26
N ILE A 48 -78.27 -56.45 -72.53
CA ILE A 48 -78.40 -57.27 -73.75
C ILE A 48 -78.38 -58.76 -73.36
N ASP A 49 -79.32 -59.55 -73.87
CA ASP A 49 -79.34 -61.02 -73.78
C ASP A 49 -79.11 -61.64 -75.18
N VAL A 50 -78.32 -62.72 -75.29
CA VAL A 50 -78.02 -63.39 -76.56
C VAL A 50 -78.11 -64.92 -76.39
N PRO A 51 -79.07 -65.62 -77.03
CA PRO A 51 -79.16 -67.09 -76.98
C PRO A 51 -77.99 -67.79 -77.67
N LYS A 52 -77.59 -68.97 -77.17
CA LYS A 52 -76.33 -69.64 -77.58
C LYS A 52 -76.50 -70.82 -78.55
N SER A 53 -75.70 -70.77 -79.61
CA SER A 53 -75.09 -71.93 -80.32
C SER A 53 -74.00 -71.38 -81.24
N ALA A 54 -72.71 -71.76 -81.19
CA ALA A 54 -71.98 -72.81 -80.47
C ALA A 54 -70.73 -72.18 -79.80
N LEU A 55 -70.35 -72.46 -78.54
CA LEU A 55 -69.72 -73.67 -77.93
C LEU A 55 -68.19 -73.81 -78.18
N VAL A 56 -67.49 -74.52 -77.26
CA VAL A 56 -66.01 -74.62 -77.04
C VAL A 56 -65.46 -73.45 -76.20
N HIS A 57 -65.09 -73.54 -74.90
CA HIS A 57 -64.73 -74.63 -73.94
C HIS A 57 -63.27 -75.14 -74.07
N VAL A 58 -62.48 -75.41 -73.01
CA VAL A 58 -62.78 -75.41 -71.55
C VAL A 58 -62.41 -74.06 -70.87
N GLU A 59 -61.51 -73.81 -69.90
CA GLU A 59 -60.65 -74.62 -68.99
C GLU A 59 -60.37 -73.87 -67.65
N ALA A 60 -59.83 -74.57 -66.64
CA ALA A 60 -59.66 -74.19 -65.22
C ALA A 60 -58.65 -73.08 -64.82
N ASP A 61 -58.94 -72.42 -63.69
CA ASP A 61 -58.03 -71.63 -62.82
C ASP A 61 -57.15 -72.56 -61.96
N PRO A 62 -55.96 -72.13 -61.46
CA PRO A 62 -55.93 -71.73 -60.05
C PRO A 62 -54.96 -70.59 -59.70
N GLN A 63 -55.40 -69.67 -58.83
CA GLN A 63 -54.49 -69.08 -57.82
C GLN A 63 -54.14 -70.10 -56.72
N PRO A 64 -52.89 -70.08 -56.23
CA PRO A 64 -52.63 -70.34 -54.82
C PRO A 64 -51.86 -69.19 -54.16
N LEU A 65 -52.37 -68.75 -53.00
CA LEU A 65 -51.55 -68.11 -51.97
C LEU A 65 -50.78 -69.19 -51.18
N SER A 66 -50.04 -68.77 -50.15
CA SER A 66 -49.30 -69.63 -49.22
C SER A 66 -50.18 -70.62 -48.43
N ASP A 67 -49.72 -71.87 -48.38
CA ASP A 67 -49.98 -72.96 -47.42
C ASP A 67 -51.40 -73.52 -47.15
N ASP A 68 -51.44 -74.86 -47.23
CA ASP A 68 -52.27 -75.87 -46.52
C ASP A 68 -53.82 -75.77 -46.46
N GLY A 69 -54.49 -76.91 -46.73
CA GLY A 69 -55.89 -77.13 -46.33
C GLY A 69 -56.73 -78.08 -47.20
N THR A 70 -56.63 -79.38 -46.99
CA THR A 70 -57.36 -80.43 -47.74
C THR A 70 -58.91 -80.40 -47.67
N SER A 71 -59.53 -80.77 -48.82
CA SER A 71 -60.61 -81.79 -48.96
C SER A 71 -62.12 -81.45 -49.16
N LEU A 72 -62.65 -82.10 -50.21
CA LEU A 72 -63.96 -82.80 -50.35
C LEU A 72 -65.20 -82.14 -51.04
N LEU A 73 -65.54 -82.77 -52.19
CA LEU A 73 -66.86 -83.08 -52.77
C LEU A 73 -67.57 -82.08 -53.71
N ALA A 74 -68.28 -82.68 -54.66
CA ALA A 74 -69.11 -82.14 -55.75
C ALA A 74 -70.57 -82.66 -55.57
N PRO A 75 -71.56 -82.47 -56.47
CA PRO A 75 -71.55 -81.79 -57.78
C PRO A 75 -72.74 -80.84 -58.03
N GLY A 76 -72.86 -80.28 -59.25
CA GLY A 76 -74.17 -79.93 -59.82
C GLY A 76 -74.26 -78.66 -60.67
N GLU A 77 -74.81 -78.83 -61.87
CA GLU A 77 -75.67 -77.90 -62.64
C GLU A 77 -75.16 -76.48 -62.99
N THR A 78 -75.05 -76.25 -64.30
CA THR A 78 -74.81 -74.94 -64.93
C THR A 78 -76.13 -74.29 -65.35
N GLU A 79 -76.41 -73.09 -64.84
CA GLU A 79 -77.35 -72.14 -65.46
C GLU A 79 -76.66 -70.80 -65.77
N GLU A 80 -77.30 -69.96 -66.57
CA GLU A 80 -76.62 -68.87 -67.29
C GLU A 80 -76.91 -67.46 -66.75
N GLN A 81 -75.83 -66.68 -66.64
CA GLN A 81 -75.74 -65.24 -66.91
C GLN A 81 -76.73 -64.28 -66.21
N ASN A 82 -76.17 -63.30 -65.50
CA ASN A 82 -76.33 -61.90 -65.91
C ASN A 82 -75.27 -60.99 -65.23
N ILE A 83 -74.67 -60.05 -65.97
CA ILE A 83 -73.68 -59.09 -65.46
C ILE A 83 -74.16 -57.67 -65.73
N ILE A 84 -74.08 -56.78 -64.73
CA ILE A 84 -74.52 -55.38 -64.83
C ILE A 84 -73.30 -54.46 -64.72
N PHE A 85 -73.02 -53.70 -65.78
CA PHE A 85 -72.04 -52.61 -65.77
C PHE A 85 -72.72 -51.26 -65.53
N ARG A 86 -72.01 -50.34 -64.87
CA ARG A 86 -72.54 -49.02 -64.47
C ARG A 86 -71.44 -47.97 -64.56
N HIS A 87 -71.65 -46.93 -65.36
CA HIS A 87 -70.64 -45.89 -65.63
C HIS A 87 -71.17 -44.50 -65.24
N ASN A 88 -70.30 -43.70 -64.62
CA ASN A 88 -70.57 -42.31 -64.25
C ASN A 88 -69.50 -41.42 -64.89
N ILE A 89 -69.90 -40.37 -65.60
CA ILE A 89 -68.98 -39.40 -66.22
C ILE A 89 -69.27 -38.01 -65.61
N ARG A 90 -68.19 -37.28 -65.30
CA ARG A 90 -68.23 -35.89 -64.81
C ARG A 90 -67.42 -35.02 -65.77
N LEU A 91 -67.91 -33.82 -66.05
CA LEU A 91 -67.27 -32.83 -66.93
C LEU A 91 -67.20 -31.48 -66.21
N GLN A 92 -66.15 -30.71 -66.47
CA GLN A 92 -65.95 -29.34 -66.00
C GLN A 92 -65.49 -28.48 -67.18
N THR A 93 -65.90 -27.21 -67.22
CA THR A 93 -65.61 -26.28 -68.32
C THR A 93 -64.83 -25.05 -67.83
N PRO A 94 -63.81 -24.56 -68.57
CA PRO A 94 -63.06 -23.35 -68.21
C PRO A 94 -63.84 -22.03 -68.31
N GLN A 95 -63.15 -20.93 -67.97
CA GLN A 95 -63.73 -19.60 -67.78
C GLN A 95 -64.15 -18.85 -69.06
N LYS A 96 -65.20 -18.03 -68.92
CA LYS A 96 -65.45 -16.76 -69.63
C LYS A 96 -65.32 -16.77 -71.16
N ASP A 97 -66.42 -17.12 -71.84
CA ASP A 97 -67.00 -16.18 -72.81
C ASP A 97 -68.51 -16.39 -72.99
N CYS A 98 -69.27 -15.32 -73.17
CA CYS A 98 -70.74 -15.31 -73.00
C CYS A 98 -71.56 -15.48 -74.29
N GLU A 99 -71.13 -16.31 -75.25
CA GLU A 99 -71.95 -16.65 -76.44
C GLU A 99 -72.22 -18.16 -76.66
N LEU A 100 -71.62 -19.08 -75.90
CA LEU A 100 -71.86 -20.53 -76.06
C LEU A 100 -72.86 -21.16 -75.07
N ALA A 101 -73.55 -20.35 -74.25
CA ALA A 101 -74.57 -20.85 -73.32
C ALA A 101 -75.92 -21.21 -73.99
N GLY A 102 -76.24 -20.60 -75.13
CA GLY A 102 -77.53 -20.79 -75.81
C GLY A 102 -77.61 -22.03 -76.71
N SER A 103 -76.50 -22.42 -77.35
CA SER A 103 -76.48 -23.51 -78.34
C SER A 103 -76.57 -24.92 -77.73
N VAL A 104 -76.08 -25.09 -76.49
CA VAL A 104 -76.04 -26.40 -75.82
C VAL A 104 -77.43 -26.84 -75.33
N GLN A 105 -78.34 -25.91 -75.03
CA GLN A 105 -79.71 -26.25 -74.62
C GLN A 105 -80.63 -26.65 -75.79
N ASP A 106 -80.50 -26.05 -76.98
CA ASP A 106 -81.30 -26.44 -78.16
C ASP A 106 -80.94 -27.83 -78.68
N LEU A 107 -79.66 -28.22 -78.60
CA LEU A 107 -79.18 -29.55 -78.98
C LEU A 107 -79.73 -30.66 -78.07
N LEU A 108 -79.78 -30.41 -76.76
CA LEU A 108 -80.38 -31.32 -75.77
C LEU A 108 -81.90 -31.50 -75.95
N ALA A 109 -82.60 -30.49 -76.50
CA ALA A 109 -84.01 -30.59 -76.83
C ALA A 109 -84.29 -31.41 -78.10
N ARG A 110 -83.33 -31.52 -79.03
CA ARG A 110 -83.49 -32.26 -80.30
C ARG A 110 -83.22 -33.75 -80.19
N VAL A 111 -82.22 -34.17 -79.41
CA VAL A 111 -81.87 -35.61 -79.25
C VAL A 111 -83.04 -36.39 -78.66
N LYS A 112 -83.71 -35.82 -77.64
CA LYS A 112 -84.84 -36.44 -76.93
C LYS A 112 -86.14 -36.62 -77.76
N LYS A 113 -86.10 -36.39 -79.07
CA LYS A 113 -87.23 -36.56 -79.99
C LYS A 113 -86.98 -37.67 -81.04
N LEU A 114 -85.78 -38.25 -81.11
CA LEU A 114 -85.44 -39.30 -82.08
C LEU A 114 -85.31 -40.70 -81.46
N GLU A 115 -85.47 -40.83 -80.14
CA GLU A 115 -85.38 -42.10 -79.41
C GLU A 115 -86.72 -42.87 -79.33
N GLU A 116 -87.84 -42.30 -79.80
CA GLU A 116 -89.19 -42.91 -79.68
C GLU A 116 -89.72 -43.57 -80.97
N GLU A 117 -89.09 -43.40 -82.15
CA GLU A 117 -89.71 -43.73 -83.46
C GLU A 117 -89.08 -44.91 -84.24
N MET A 118 -88.19 -45.75 -83.67
CA MET A 118 -87.57 -46.85 -84.45
C MET A 118 -87.37 -48.18 -83.70
N ALA A 119 -88.46 -48.94 -83.47
CA ALA A 119 -88.45 -50.22 -82.77
C ALA A 119 -89.29 -51.37 -83.44
N GLU A 120 -89.12 -51.71 -84.74
CA GLU A 120 -89.93 -52.76 -85.45
C GLU A 120 -89.29 -53.42 -86.75
N VAL A 121 -89.43 -54.77 -87.05
CA VAL A 121 -88.68 -55.61 -88.11
C VAL A 121 -89.29 -57.09 -88.56
N LYS A 122 -89.44 -57.59 -89.88
CA LYS A 122 -89.56 -59.03 -90.62
C LYS A 122 -90.90 -59.89 -91.03
N GLU A 123 -91.18 -61.02 -91.88
CA GLU A 123 -90.68 -61.96 -93.06
C GLU A 123 -91.63 -63.22 -93.66
N GLN A 124 -91.39 -63.98 -94.86
CA GLN A 124 -91.70 -65.48 -95.38
C GLN A 124 -92.82 -66.06 -96.48
N CYS A 125 -92.74 -67.32 -97.19
CA CYS A 125 -93.68 -67.98 -98.30
C CYS A 125 -93.57 -69.54 -98.92
N SER A 126 -94.51 -70.24 -99.74
CA SER A 126 -94.49 -71.62 -100.58
C SER A 126 -95.84 -72.15 -101.40
N ALA A 127 -96.25 -73.28 -102.18
CA ALA A 127 -95.95 -74.55 -103.10
C ALA A 127 -97.30 -75.36 -103.70
N GLN A 128 -97.65 -76.49 -104.52
CA GLN A 128 -97.38 -77.58 -105.66
C GLN A 128 -98.70 -78.51 -106.11
N ARG A 129 -99.06 -79.59 -106.99
CA ARG A 129 -98.66 -80.73 -108.04
C ARG A 129 -99.70 -81.42 -109.18
N CYS A 130 -99.95 -82.80 -109.49
CA CYS A 130 -100.36 -83.52 -110.87
C CYS A 130 -101.43 -84.81 -111.13
N CYS A 131 -101.53 -85.63 -112.30
CA CYS A 131 -102.72 -86.46 -112.98
C CYS A 131 -102.65 -87.94 -113.81
N PRO A 132 -103.74 -88.63 -114.49
CA PRO A 132 -103.97 -90.15 -114.95
C PRO A 132 -104.39 -90.79 -116.47
N ARG A 133 -105.10 -92.01 -116.74
CA ARG A 133 -105.17 -92.99 -118.02
C ARG A 133 -106.45 -94.00 -118.45
N ALA A 134 -106.58 -94.84 -119.61
CA ALA A 134 -107.74 -95.78 -120.18
C ALA A 134 -107.57 -97.06 -121.27
N ALA A 135 -108.60 -97.90 -121.83
CA ALA A 135 -108.57 -99.19 -122.81
C ALA A 135 -109.88 -99.90 -123.59
N GLY A 136 -109.88 -101.03 -124.47
CA GLY A 136 -111.06 -101.85 -125.22
C GLY A 136 -110.89 -103.14 -126.29
N LEU A 137 -111.92 -104.00 -126.84
CA LEU A 137 -112.06 -105.58 -127.19
C LEU A 137 -112.72 -106.40 -128.51
N SER A 138 -112.27 -107.62 -129.14
CA SER A 138 -113.03 -108.78 -129.96
C SER A 138 -112.39 -110.13 -130.76
N HIS A 139 -113.05 -111.39 -130.90
CA HIS A 139 -113.04 -112.77 -131.73
C HIS A 139 -111.90 -113.95 -131.94
N HIS A 140 -112.25 -115.25 -132.30
CA HIS A 140 -111.52 -116.62 -132.30
C HIS A 140 -110.37 -117.00 -133.34
N CYS A 141 -109.50 -118.04 -133.11
CA CYS A 141 -108.26 -118.40 -133.89
C CYS A 141 -108.07 -119.91 -134.31
N SER A 142 -107.30 -120.25 -135.37
CA SER A 142 -107.22 -121.61 -135.98
C SER A 142 -106.16 -122.59 -135.42
N GLY A 143 -106.32 -123.05 -134.18
CA GLY A 143 -105.68 -124.28 -133.67
C GLY A 143 -104.19 -124.20 -133.31
N HIS A 144 -103.51 -123.10 -133.64
CA HIS A 144 -102.15 -122.77 -133.23
C HIS A 144 -102.09 -121.46 -132.40
N GLY A 145 -103.13 -121.19 -131.60
CA GLY A 145 -103.25 -119.96 -130.80
C GLY A 145 -104.49 -119.87 -129.92
N THR A 146 -104.56 -118.83 -129.08
CA THR A 146 -105.67 -118.53 -128.15
C THR A 146 -106.01 -117.03 -128.14
N PHE A 147 -107.21 -116.64 -127.70
CA PHE A 147 -107.75 -115.27 -127.88
C PHE A 147 -107.79 -114.43 -126.59
N SER A 148 -107.44 -113.12 -126.66
CA SER A 148 -107.31 -112.21 -125.51
C SER A 148 -108.44 -111.16 -125.37
N PRO A 149 -109.18 -111.13 -124.25
CA PRO A 149 -110.19 -110.09 -123.95
C PRO A 149 -109.66 -108.74 -123.42
N VAL A 150 -108.40 -108.60 -123.01
CA VAL A 150 -107.87 -107.35 -122.40
C VAL A 150 -107.08 -106.51 -123.41
N THR A 151 -106.47 -107.17 -124.40
CA THR A 151 -105.70 -106.58 -125.51
C THR A 151 -106.17 -107.01 -126.91
N CYS A 152 -107.18 -107.88 -126.97
CA CYS A 152 -108.27 -107.71 -127.93
C CYS A 152 -107.97 -108.21 -129.34
N SER A 153 -107.24 -109.32 -129.38
CA SER A 153 -106.65 -109.96 -130.56
C SER A 153 -106.39 -111.46 -130.32
N CYS A 154 -106.24 -112.21 -131.40
CA CYS A 154 -105.72 -113.58 -131.36
C CYS A 154 -104.22 -113.58 -131.06
N HIS A 155 -103.79 -114.53 -130.25
CA HIS A 155 -102.40 -114.73 -129.84
C HIS A 155 -101.93 -116.10 -130.31
N CYS A 156 -101.04 -116.09 -131.30
CA CYS A 156 -100.44 -117.31 -131.85
C CYS A 156 -99.39 -117.89 -130.91
N GLU A 157 -99.14 -119.19 -131.03
CA GLU A 157 -98.03 -119.88 -130.35
C GLU A 157 -96.68 -119.53 -131.00
N GLN A 158 -95.61 -119.60 -130.21
CA GLN A 158 -94.33 -119.02 -130.59
C GLN A 158 -93.74 -119.68 -131.85
N GLY A 159 -93.42 -118.85 -132.85
CA GLY A 159 -92.97 -119.30 -134.16
C GLY A 159 -94.04 -119.22 -135.26
N TRP A 160 -95.30 -118.92 -134.91
CA TRP A 160 -96.41 -118.79 -135.85
C TRP A 160 -96.99 -117.36 -135.93
N GLU A 161 -97.41 -116.97 -137.13
CA GLU A 161 -98.05 -115.70 -137.49
C GLU A 161 -99.20 -115.93 -138.49
N GLY A 162 -99.93 -114.86 -138.82
CA GLY A 162 -101.18 -114.90 -139.58
C GLY A 162 -102.37 -114.59 -138.67
N ALA A 163 -103.48 -114.11 -139.25
CA ALA A 163 -104.64 -113.65 -138.47
C ALA A 163 -105.28 -114.77 -137.63
N ASP A 164 -105.21 -116.00 -138.16
CA ASP A 164 -105.68 -117.22 -137.52
C ASP A 164 -104.51 -118.19 -137.16
N CYS A 165 -103.26 -117.70 -137.22
CA CYS A 165 -102.01 -118.39 -136.84
C CYS A 165 -101.50 -119.48 -137.82
N GLU A 166 -101.54 -119.23 -139.13
CA GLU A 166 -101.29 -120.25 -140.16
C GLU A 166 -99.88 -120.34 -140.80
N ARG A 167 -98.86 -119.56 -140.37
CA ARG A 167 -97.54 -119.46 -141.05
C ARG A 167 -96.34 -119.28 -140.11
N PRO A 168 -95.09 -119.63 -140.48
CA PRO A 168 -93.88 -119.20 -139.74
C PRO A 168 -93.35 -117.82 -140.16
N ALA A 169 -92.80 -117.05 -139.20
CA ALA A 169 -92.56 -115.60 -139.32
C ALA A 169 -91.12 -115.15 -139.68
N CYS A 170 -90.98 -113.99 -140.36
CA CYS A 170 -89.72 -113.32 -140.70
C CYS A 170 -89.63 -111.89 -140.11
N PRO A 171 -88.51 -111.45 -139.49
CA PRO A 171 -88.37 -110.09 -138.96
C PRO A 171 -88.43 -109.00 -140.04
N GLY A 172 -89.41 -108.09 -139.94
CA GLY A 172 -89.46 -106.81 -140.67
C GLY A 172 -89.45 -106.87 -142.20
N ALA A 173 -89.63 -108.06 -142.81
CA ALA A 173 -89.42 -108.31 -144.24
C ALA A 173 -88.08 -107.77 -144.79
N CYS A 174 -87.05 -107.68 -143.92
CA CYS A 174 -85.71 -107.16 -144.24
C CYS A 174 -85.68 -105.72 -144.81
N SER A 175 -86.70 -104.92 -144.53
CA SER A 175 -86.83 -103.50 -144.91
C SER A 175 -86.66 -103.18 -146.41
N GLY A 176 -86.68 -104.18 -147.29
CA GLY A 176 -86.36 -104.02 -148.72
C GLY A 176 -84.86 -103.85 -149.03
N HIS A 177 -83.97 -103.96 -148.04
CA HIS A 177 -82.52 -103.84 -148.18
C HIS A 177 -81.77 -105.14 -147.82
N GLY A 178 -82.48 -106.26 -147.97
CA GLY A 178 -81.99 -107.59 -147.67
C GLY A 178 -83.00 -108.69 -148.02
N GLN A 179 -82.59 -109.96 -147.85
CA GLN A 179 -83.39 -111.14 -148.19
C GLN A 179 -83.66 -111.99 -146.94
N CYS A 180 -84.91 -112.45 -146.73
CA CYS A 180 -85.22 -113.34 -145.59
C CYS A 180 -84.99 -114.80 -145.95
N VAL A 181 -84.25 -115.52 -145.10
CA VAL A 181 -84.04 -116.97 -145.15
C VAL A 181 -84.18 -117.50 -143.72
N ASP A 182 -84.98 -118.54 -143.52
CA ASP A 182 -85.21 -119.23 -142.24
C ASP A 182 -85.40 -118.29 -141.03
N GLY A 183 -86.22 -117.23 -141.20
CA GLY A 183 -86.56 -116.27 -140.15
C GLY A 183 -85.45 -115.25 -139.82
N ARG A 184 -84.47 -115.03 -140.71
CA ARG A 184 -83.41 -114.02 -140.56
C ARG A 184 -83.15 -113.24 -141.84
N CYS A 185 -82.66 -112.01 -141.69
CA CYS A 185 -82.34 -111.09 -142.77
C CYS A 185 -80.82 -110.97 -143.01
N LEU A 186 -80.43 -110.86 -144.28
CA LEU A 186 -79.07 -110.59 -144.73
C LEU A 186 -79.04 -109.26 -145.50
N CYS A 187 -78.19 -108.33 -145.09
CA CYS A 187 -78.19 -106.92 -145.54
C CYS A 187 -77.19 -106.60 -146.64
N GLU A 188 -77.54 -105.65 -147.50
CA GLU A 188 -76.66 -105.13 -148.57
C GLU A 188 -75.87 -103.88 -148.10
N GLN A 189 -74.58 -103.80 -148.45
CA GLN A 189 -73.70 -102.70 -148.02
C GLN A 189 -74.05 -101.37 -148.74
N PRO A 190 -73.87 -100.20 -148.09
CA PRO A 190 -73.25 -99.98 -146.78
C PRO A 190 -74.23 -100.00 -145.59
N TYR A 191 -75.42 -100.61 -145.74
CA TYR A 191 -76.43 -100.61 -144.68
C TYR A 191 -76.16 -101.67 -143.61
N VAL A 192 -76.36 -101.29 -142.35
CA VAL A 192 -76.20 -102.14 -141.17
C VAL A 192 -77.42 -102.06 -140.26
N GLY A 193 -77.70 -103.16 -139.54
CA GLY A 193 -78.85 -103.32 -138.66
C GLY A 193 -79.33 -104.78 -138.66
N ILE A 194 -80.20 -105.15 -137.71
CA ILE A 194 -80.87 -106.46 -137.71
C ILE A 194 -81.96 -106.59 -138.79
N ASP A 195 -82.34 -105.43 -139.33
CA ASP A 195 -83.36 -105.13 -140.34
C ASP A 195 -82.80 -104.21 -141.44
N CYS A 196 -81.47 -104.05 -141.53
CA CYS A 196 -80.76 -103.37 -142.62
C CYS A 196 -81.00 -101.84 -142.75
N ALA A 197 -81.15 -101.11 -141.64
CA ALA A 197 -81.69 -99.74 -141.64
C ALA A 197 -80.73 -98.54 -141.75
N TYR A 198 -79.40 -98.64 -141.48
CA TYR A 198 -78.55 -97.45 -141.24
C TYR A 198 -77.16 -97.44 -141.93
N PRO A 199 -76.61 -96.26 -142.31
CA PRO A 199 -75.20 -96.06 -142.75
C PRO A 199 -74.24 -95.66 -141.60
N ALA A 200 -72.93 -95.53 -141.89
CA ALA A 200 -71.83 -95.33 -140.93
C ALA A 200 -71.24 -93.89 -140.85
N CYS A 201 -70.30 -93.65 -139.91
CA CYS A 201 -69.81 -92.33 -139.49
C CYS A 201 -68.47 -91.87 -140.13
N PRO A 202 -68.18 -90.55 -140.22
CA PRO A 202 -66.87 -90.00 -140.61
C PRO A 202 -65.80 -90.18 -139.52
N GLU A 203 -64.62 -90.70 -139.88
CA GLU A 203 -63.36 -90.82 -139.09
C GLU A 203 -63.47 -91.20 -137.60
N ASN A 204 -64.59 -91.79 -137.19
CA ASN A 204 -64.92 -92.15 -135.81
C ASN A 204 -64.65 -91.03 -134.77
N CYS A 205 -64.89 -89.77 -135.16
CA CYS A 205 -64.83 -88.58 -134.29
C CYS A 205 -63.48 -88.33 -133.59
N SER A 206 -62.37 -88.63 -134.28
CA SER A 206 -60.97 -88.41 -133.87
C SER A 206 -60.60 -88.89 -132.45
N GLY A 207 -61.41 -89.77 -131.84
CA GLY A 207 -61.27 -90.22 -130.45
C GLY A 207 -61.68 -89.21 -129.37
N HIS A 208 -62.14 -88.01 -129.74
CA HIS A 208 -62.46 -86.90 -128.83
C HIS A 208 -63.94 -86.48 -128.86
N GLY A 209 -64.77 -87.26 -129.55
CA GLY A 209 -66.23 -87.20 -129.50
C GLY A 209 -66.89 -88.56 -129.70
N ALA A 210 -68.19 -88.63 -129.48
CA ALA A 210 -69.00 -89.82 -129.74
C ALA A 210 -69.75 -89.70 -131.07
N CYS A 211 -69.74 -90.73 -131.92
CA CYS A 211 -70.62 -90.74 -133.09
C CYS A 211 -72.06 -91.14 -132.71
N VAL A 212 -73.02 -90.31 -133.11
CA VAL A 212 -74.45 -90.60 -133.03
C VAL A 212 -75.07 -90.42 -134.42
N ARG A 213 -75.59 -91.52 -134.99
CA ARG A 213 -76.31 -91.54 -136.28
C ARG A 213 -75.54 -90.91 -137.48
N GLY A 214 -74.21 -91.01 -137.47
CA GLY A 214 -73.36 -90.51 -138.55
C GLY A 214 -72.76 -89.11 -138.32
N VAL A 215 -72.95 -88.50 -137.14
CA VAL A 215 -72.41 -87.18 -136.79
C VAL A 215 -71.67 -87.24 -135.44
N CYS A 216 -70.65 -86.40 -135.28
CA CYS A 216 -69.77 -86.36 -134.10
C CYS A 216 -70.17 -85.27 -133.09
N GLN A 217 -69.83 -85.50 -131.81
CA GLN A 217 -70.12 -84.56 -130.71
C GLN A 217 -68.99 -84.56 -129.67
N CYS A 218 -68.39 -83.38 -129.44
CA CYS A 218 -67.11 -83.21 -128.74
C CYS A 218 -67.20 -83.12 -127.21
N HIS A 219 -66.08 -83.40 -126.55
CA HIS A 219 -65.91 -83.30 -125.09
C HIS A 219 -65.61 -81.85 -124.63
N GLU A 220 -65.86 -81.52 -123.35
CA GLU A 220 -65.89 -80.14 -122.83
C GLU A 220 -64.58 -79.34 -122.98
N ASP A 221 -63.43 -80.02 -122.92
CA ASP A 221 -62.09 -79.48 -123.18
C ASP A 221 -61.85 -79.11 -124.66
N PHE A 222 -62.65 -79.66 -125.60
CA PHE A 222 -62.32 -79.75 -127.03
C PHE A 222 -63.37 -79.12 -127.97
N THR A 223 -62.91 -78.62 -129.13
CA THR A 223 -63.73 -78.01 -130.20
C THR A 223 -63.22 -78.36 -131.61
N SER A 224 -63.99 -78.00 -132.65
CA SER A 224 -63.97 -78.40 -134.09
C SER A 224 -65.09 -79.39 -134.48
N GLU A 225 -65.29 -79.67 -135.78
CA GLU A 225 -66.26 -80.68 -136.26
C GLU A 225 -65.80 -82.12 -135.98
N ASP A 226 -64.49 -82.35 -135.83
CA ASP A 226 -63.87 -83.65 -135.54
C ASP A 226 -63.34 -83.76 -134.09
N CYS A 227 -63.36 -82.66 -133.33
CA CYS A 227 -63.02 -82.51 -131.92
C CYS A 227 -61.51 -82.38 -131.56
N SER A 228 -60.78 -81.44 -132.17
CA SER A 228 -59.30 -81.37 -132.13
C SER A 228 -58.63 -80.22 -131.34
N GLU A 229 -59.32 -79.14 -130.94
CA GLU A 229 -58.70 -77.90 -130.38
C GLU A 229 -59.08 -77.60 -128.91
N ARG A 230 -58.25 -76.87 -128.12
CA ARG A 230 -58.39 -76.72 -126.63
C ARG A 230 -58.54 -75.27 -126.10
N ARG A 231 -58.95 -75.08 -124.82
CA ARG A 231 -59.34 -73.79 -124.19
C ARG A 231 -58.49 -73.40 -122.95
N CYS A 232 -58.31 -72.09 -122.68
CA CYS A 232 -57.57 -71.52 -121.52
C CYS A 232 -58.46 -71.12 -120.30
N PRO A 233 -57.88 -71.00 -119.08
CA PRO A 233 -58.56 -70.47 -117.88
C PRO A 233 -58.83 -68.95 -117.94
N GLY A 234 -60.01 -68.53 -117.46
CA GLY A 234 -60.32 -67.14 -117.07
C GLY A 234 -60.20 -66.06 -118.15
N ASP A 235 -59.97 -66.44 -119.41
CA ASP A 235 -59.54 -65.54 -120.51
C ASP A 235 -58.39 -64.60 -120.10
N CYS A 236 -57.48 -65.13 -119.26
CA CYS A 236 -56.33 -64.42 -118.69
C CYS A 236 -56.66 -63.08 -118.01
N SER A 237 -57.87 -62.96 -117.44
CA SER A 237 -58.44 -61.76 -116.80
C SER A 237 -58.39 -60.47 -117.65
N GLY A 238 -58.18 -60.57 -118.96
CA GLY A 238 -57.87 -59.41 -119.81
C GLY A 238 -56.57 -58.68 -119.43
N HIS A 239 -55.63 -59.35 -118.76
CA HIS A 239 -54.31 -58.84 -118.34
C HIS A 239 -53.18 -59.77 -118.80
N GLY A 240 -53.40 -60.52 -119.88
CA GLY A 240 -52.47 -61.44 -120.50
C GLY A 240 -53.04 -62.02 -121.81
N PHE A 241 -52.34 -62.97 -122.41
CA PHE A 241 -52.84 -63.72 -123.57
C PHE A 241 -52.84 -65.24 -123.32
N CYS A 242 -53.78 -65.92 -123.97
CA CYS A 242 -53.94 -67.38 -123.95
C CYS A 242 -53.08 -68.04 -125.03
N ASP A 243 -52.28 -69.04 -124.66
CA ASP A 243 -51.60 -69.93 -125.62
C ASP A 243 -51.61 -71.38 -125.13
N THR A 244 -52.04 -72.32 -125.99
CA THR A 244 -52.20 -73.78 -125.76
C THR A 244 -52.95 -74.25 -124.50
N GLY A 245 -53.51 -73.34 -123.68
CA GLY A 245 -54.16 -73.64 -122.40
C GLY A 245 -53.59 -72.86 -121.21
N GLU A 246 -52.50 -72.11 -121.40
CA GLU A 246 -51.83 -71.31 -120.36
C GLU A 246 -51.99 -69.80 -120.61
N CYS A 247 -51.86 -69.00 -119.55
CA CYS A 247 -51.99 -67.55 -119.58
C CYS A 247 -50.64 -66.85 -119.34
N TYR A 248 -50.26 -65.97 -120.27
CA TYR A 248 -49.01 -65.22 -120.25
C TYR A 248 -49.31 -63.75 -119.94
N CYS A 249 -48.92 -63.29 -118.74
CA CYS A 249 -49.36 -62.02 -118.17
C CYS A 249 -48.60 -60.79 -118.68
N GLU A 250 -49.30 -59.64 -118.70
CA GLU A 250 -48.68 -58.32 -118.82
C GLU A 250 -47.70 -58.04 -117.66
N GLU A 251 -46.65 -57.27 -117.92
CA GLU A 251 -45.70 -56.83 -116.89
C GLU A 251 -46.40 -56.22 -115.67
N GLY A 252 -45.92 -56.51 -114.45
CA GLY A 252 -46.52 -56.08 -113.19
C GLY A 252 -47.76 -56.86 -112.74
N PHE A 253 -48.36 -57.69 -113.60
CA PHE A 253 -49.37 -58.68 -113.24
C PHE A 253 -48.77 -60.08 -113.06
N THR A 254 -49.43 -60.91 -112.26
CA THR A 254 -49.01 -62.27 -111.90
C THR A 254 -50.20 -63.12 -111.43
N GLY A 255 -49.96 -64.38 -111.09
CA GLY A 255 -51.00 -65.39 -110.83
C GLY A 255 -51.39 -66.17 -112.08
N LEU A 256 -52.05 -67.33 -111.89
CA LEU A 256 -52.39 -68.28 -112.96
C LEU A 256 -53.37 -67.74 -114.01
N ASP A 257 -54.10 -66.67 -113.66
CA ASP A 257 -55.08 -65.97 -114.48
C ASP A 257 -54.73 -64.48 -114.68
N CYS A 258 -53.52 -64.07 -114.28
CA CYS A 258 -53.03 -62.68 -114.33
C CYS A 258 -53.81 -61.66 -113.47
N SER A 259 -54.58 -62.11 -112.47
CA SER A 259 -55.41 -61.24 -111.62
C SER A 259 -54.65 -60.46 -110.53
N GLN A 260 -53.38 -60.78 -110.23
CA GLN A 260 -52.66 -60.27 -109.07
C GLN A 260 -51.59 -59.25 -109.46
N VAL A 261 -51.30 -58.28 -108.59
CA VAL A 261 -50.20 -57.31 -108.77
C VAL A 261 -49.00 -57.73 -107.92
N VAL A 262 -47.79 -57.61 -108.48
CA VAL A 262 -46.52 -57.98 -107.80
C VAL A 262 -46.35 -57.20 -106.49
N ALA A 263 -45.99 -57.90 -105.40
CA ALA A 263 -45.78 -57.30 -104.07
C ALA A 263 -44.48 -56.46 -103.98
N PRO A 264 -44.44 -55.42 -103.12
CA PRO A 264 -43.21 -54.65 -102.86
C PRO A 264 -42.18 -55.46 -102.08
N GLN A 265 -40.92 -55.06 -102.19
CA GLN A 265 -39.76 -55.69 -101.55
C GLN A 265 -38.85 -54.63 -100.90
N GLY A 266 -37.96 -55.06 -100.01
CA GLY A 266 -36.94 -54.20 -99.38
C GLY A 266 -37.40 -53.13 -98.39
N LEU A 267 -38.67 -53.10 -97.93
CA LEU A 267 -39.15 -52.11 -96.96
C LEU A 267 -38.35 -52.12 -95.65
N GLN A 268 -37.63 -51.03 -95.36
CA GLN A 268 -36.73 -50.88 -94.22
C GLN A 268 -36.76 -49.46 -93.61
N LEU A 269 -36.25 -49.32 -92.38
CA LEU A 269 -36.04 -48.03 -91.71
C LEU A 269 -34.60 -47.55 -91.96
N LEU A 270 -34.45 -46.30 -92.43
CA LEU A 270 -33.14 -45.67 -92.60
C LEU A 270 -32.76 -44.76 -91.43
N LYS A 271 -33.74 -44.06 -90.84
CA LYS A 271 -33.51 -43.11 -89.74
C LYS A 271 -34.79 -42.86 -88.94
N SER A 272 -34.66 -42.72 -87.62
CA SER A 272 -35.65 -42.14 -86.72
C SER A 272 -35.27 -40.72 -86.29
N THR A 273 -36.28 -39.95 -85.88
CA THR A 273 -36.16 -38.80 -84.97
C THR A 273 -37.22 -38.95 -83.87
N GLU A 274 -37.39 -37.95 -83.02
CA GLU A 274 -38.51 -37.88 -82.07
C GLU A 274 -39.89 -37.76 -82.76
N ASP A 275 -39.95 -37.23 -83.99
CA ASP A 275 -41.19 -36.90 -84.70
C ASP A 275 -41.31 -37.47 -86.12
N SER A 276 -40.27 -38.15 -86.63
CA SER A 276 -40.21 -38.70 -87.99
C SER A 276 -39.63 -40.11 -88.08
N LEU A 277 -40.04 -40.82 -89.14
CA LEU A 277 -39.45 -42.09 -89.57
C LEU A 277 -39.18 -42.04 -91.07
N LEU A 278 -37.91 -42.08 -91.45
CA LEU A 278 -37.48 -42.19 -92.85
C LEU A 278 -37.39 -43.66 -93.24
N VAL A 279 -38.29 -44.10 -94.10
CA VAL A 279 -38.36 -45.48 -94.62
C VAL A 279 -37.97 -45.55 -96.10
N SER A 280 -37.44 -46.68 -96.56
CA SER A 280 -37.12 -46.93 -97.97
C SER A 280 -37.50 -48.34 -98.41
N TRP A 281 -37.55 -48.57 -99.71
CA TRP A 281 -37.93 -49.85 -100.34
C TRP A 281 -37.29 -50.01 -101.72
N GLU A 282 -37.42 -51.18 -102.34
CA GLU A 282 -36.89 -51.45 -103.68
C GLU A 282 -37.82 -50.88 -104.78
N PRO A 283 -37.29 -50.14 -105.78
CA PRO A 283 -38.11 -49.52 -106.81
C PRO A 283 -38.65 -50.54 -107.82
N SER A 284 -39.97 -50.55 -108.01
CA SER A 284 -40.64 -51.31 -109.06
C SER A 284 -41.01 -50.39 -110.23
N SER A 285 -40.45 -50.66 -111.41
CA SER A 285 -40.80 -49.93 -112.65
C SER A 285 -42.17 -50.33 -113.22
N GLN A 286 -42.72 -51.47 -112.80
CA GLN A 286 -43.89 -52.11 -113.40
C GLN A 286 -45.21 -51.69 -112.76
N VAL A 287 -45.24 -50.73 -111.83
CA VAL A 287 -46.41 -50.32 -111.04
C VAL A 287 -46.74 -48.85 -111.27
N ASP A 288 -47.97 -48.44 -110.97
CA ASP A 288 -48.42 -47.06 -111.23
C ASP A 288 -48.03 -46.13 -110.07
N HIS A 289 -48.14 -46.62 -108.83
CA HIS A 289 -47.71 -45.93 -107.61
C HIS A 289 -47.56 -46.92 -106.43
N TYR A 290 -46.99 -46.46 -105.32
CA TYR A 290 -47.00 -47.18 -104.05
C TYR A 290 -48.06 -46.59 -103.10
N LEU A 291 -48.65 -47.45 -102.27
CA LEU A 291 -49.52 -47.05 -101.16
C LEU A 291 -48.81 -47.38 -99.84
N LEU A 292 -48.23 -46.35 -99.21
CA LEU A 292 -47.62 -46.42 -97.90
C LEU A 292 -48.69 -46.13 -96.83
N SER A 293 -48.74 -46.90 -95.75
CA SER A 293 -49.70 -46.65 -94.67
C SER A 293 -49.14 -46.98 -93.29
N TYR A 294 -49.48 -46.19 -92.27
CA TYR A 294 -48.86 -46.27 -90.96
C TYR A 294 -49.82 -45.96 -89.81
N TYR A 295 -49.56 -46.57 -88.65
CA TYR A 295 -50.32 -46.38 -87.41
C TYR A 295 -49.50 -46.76 -86.17
N PRO A 296 -49.76 -46.18 -84.99
CA PRO A 296 -49.14 -46.62 -83.74
C PRO A 296 -49.52 -48.07 -83.41
N LEU A 297 -48.58 -48.84 -82.86
CA LEU A 297 -48.81 -50.20 -82.39
C LEU A 297 -49.98 -50.24 -81.38
N GLY A 298 -50.93 -51.15 -81.59
CA GLY A 298 -52.18 -51.21 -80.81
C GLY A 298 -53.26 -50.19 -81.19
N LYS A 299 -53.02 -49.31 -82.17
CA LYS A 299 -54.00 -48.34 -82.71
C LYS A 299 -54.29 -48.57 -84.20
N GLU A 300 -54.62 -49.81 -84.55
CA GLU A 300 -54.97 -50.26 -85.91
C GLU A 300 -56.13 -49.48 -86.57
N ARG A 301 -56.97 -48.79 -85.79
CA ARG A 301 -58.04 -47.93 -86.33
C ARG A 301 -57.57 -46.54 -86.76
N SER A 302 -56.33 -46.13 -86.45
CA SER A 302 -55.76 -44.85 -86.88
C SER A 302 -54.73 -45.00 -88.01
N VAL A 303 -55.03 -45.86 -88.99
CA VAL A 303 -54.24 -45.98 -90.22
C VAL A 303 -54.33 -44.69 -91.02
N LYS A 304 -53.19 -44.01 -91.17
CA LYS A 304 -52.99 -42.98 -92.20
C LYS A 304 -52.47 -43.67 -93.47
N GLN A 305 -52.93 -43.23 -94.64
CA GLN A 305 -52.47 -43.71 -95.93
C GLN A 305 -51.88 -42.56 -96.75
N ILE A 306 -50.83 -42.85 -97.52
CA ILE A 306 -50.10 -41.90 -98.37
C ILE A 306 -49.84 -42.60 -99.71
N GLN A 307 -50.31 -41.97 -100.79
CA GLN A 307 -49.96 -42.34 -102.15
C GLN A 307 -48.57 -41.77 -102.49
N VAL A 308 -47.63 -42.62 -102.88
CA VAL A 308 -46.25 -42.24 -103.20
C VAL A 308 -45.97 -42.53 -104.68
N PRO A 309 -45.49 -41.56 -105.48
CA PRO A 309 -45.17 -41.77 -106.90
C PRO A 309 -44.18 -42.91 -107.11
N LYS A 310 -44.30 -43.65 -108.22
CA LYS A 310 -43.47 -44.83 -108.52
C LYS A 310 -41.97 -44.52 -108.63
N GLU A 311 -41.62 -43.28 -108.96
CA GLU A 311 -40.26 -42.74 -109.03
C GLU A 311 -39.59 -42.63 -107.65
N GLN A 312 -40.37 -42.58 -106.57
CA GLN A 312 -39.90 -42.37 -105.20
C GLN A 312 -39.82 -43.70 -104.43
N HIS A 313 -38.61 -44.02 -103.93
CA HIS A 313 -38.27 -45.28 -103.26
C HIS A 313 -37.89 -45.08 -101.77
N SER A 314 -38.14 -43.88 -101.23
CA SER A 314 -38.01 -43.55 -99.81
C SER A 314 -38.95 -42.42 -99.41
N TYR A 315 -39.49 -42.46 -98.20
CA TYR A 315 -40.45 -41.47 -97.70
C TYR A 315 -40.20 -41.16 -96.22
N GLU A 316 -40.24 -39.88 -95.86
CA GLU A 316 -40.15 -39.44 -94.46
C GLU A 316 -41.56 -39.23 -93.90
N ILE A 317 -41.95 -40.09 -92.97
CA ILE A 317 -43.23 -40.01 -92.29
C ILE A 317 -43.12 -38.99 -91.15
N LEU A 318 -43.60 -37.77 -91.38
CA LEU A 318 -43.55 -36.65 -90.43
C LEU A 318 -44.77 -36.61 -89.49
N GLY A 319 -44.61 -35.94 -88.33
CA GLY A 319 -45.71 -35.68 -87.40
C GLY A 319 -46.12 -36.90 -86.58
N LEU A 320 -45.13 -37.66 -86.13
CA LEU A 320 -45.25 -38.81 -85.24
C LEU A 320 -45.07 -38.40 -83.76
N LEU A 321 -45.43 -39.30 -82.85
CA LEU A 321 -45.21 -39.12 -81.42
C LEU A 321 -43.84 -39.71 -81.03
N PRO A 322 -43.05 -39.09 -80.13
CA PRO A 322 -41.76 -39.63 -79.69
C PRO A 322 -41.87 -40.93 -78.89
N GLY A 323 -40.79 -41.70 -78.86
CA GLY A 323 -40.66 -42.97 -78.14
C GLY A 323 -41.76 -44.00 -78.46
N THR A 324 -42.40 -43.91 -79.63
CA THR A 324 -43.63 -44.63 -79.96
C THR A 324 -43.39 -45.62 -81.07
N LYS A 325 -43.85 -46.87 -80.88
CA LYS A 325 -43.77 -47.93 -81.90
C LYS A 325 -44.86 -47.74 -82.95
N TYR A 326 -44.48 -47.73 -84.21
CA TYR A 326 -45.36 -47.65 -85.38
C TYR A 326 -45.24 -48.91 -86.23
N ILE A 327 -46.37 -49.40 -86.73
CA ILE A 327 -46.40 -50.32 -87.86
C ILE A 327 -46.53 -49.47 -89.13
N VAL A 328 -45.63 -49.71 -90.07
CA VAL A 328 -45.62 -49.14 -91.42
C VAL A 328 -45.82 -50.29 -92.40
N THR A 329 -46.68 -50.11 -93.41
CA THR A 329 -46.90 -51.11 -94.47
C THR A 329 -46.89 -50.48 -95.84
N LEU A 330 -46.33 -51.18 -96.82
CA LEU A 330 -46.23 -50.73 -98.22
C LEU A 330 -46.98 -51.70 -99.13
N ARG A 331 -47.73 -51.19 -100.11
CA ARG A 331 -48.31 -51.97 -101.23
C ARG A 331 -47.92 -51.33 -102.56
N ASN A 332 -47.74 -52.15 -103.59
CA ASN A 332 -47.75 -51.70 -104.98
C ASN A 332 -49.21 -51.62 -105.48
N VAL A 333 -49.50 -50.66 -106.37
CA VAL A 333 -50.80 -50.51 -107.04
C VAL A 333 -50.62 -50.43 -108.56
N LYS A 334 -51.47 -51.16 -109.31
CA LYS A 334 -51.51 -51.09 -110.78
C LYS A 334 -52.94 -51.28 -111.31
N LYS A 335 -53.39 -50.44 -112.24
CA LYS A 335 -54.77 -50.40 -112.77
C LYS A 335 -55.83 -50.47 -111.63
N GLU A 336 -55.63 -49.68 -110.57
CA GLU A 336 -56.42 -49.68 -109.32
C GLU A 336 -56.41 -50.99 -108.47
N ILE A 337 -55.68 -52.04 -108.88
CA ILE A 337 -55.51 -53.27 -108.09
C ILE A 337 -54.29 -53.13 -107.17
N SER A 338 -54.48 -53.35 -105.86
CA SER A 338 -53.40 -53.31 -104.87
C SER A 338 -52.85 -54.70 -104.54
N SER A 339 -51.53 -54.84 -104.50
CA SER A 339 -50.82 -56.05 -104.05
C SER A 339 -50.90 -56.28 -102.52
N SER A 340 -50.47 -57.46 -102.07
CA SER A 340 -50.29 -57.78 -100.66
C SER A 340 -49.24 -56.89 -99.97
N PRO A 341 -49.46 -56.43 -98.73
CA PRO A 341 -48.55 -55.52 -98.05
C PRO A 341 -47.24 -56.17 -97.59
N GLN A 342 -46.13 -55.44 -97.70
CA GLN A 342 -44.94 -55.66 -96.88
C GLN A 342 -45.08 -54.85 -95.58
N HIS A 343 -44.57 -55.37 -94.45
CA HIS A 343 -44.70 -54.78 -93.12
C HIS A 343 -43.32 -54.42 -92.52
N LEU A 344 -43.27 -53.32 -91.77
CA LEU A 344 -42.11 -52.84 -91.01
C LEU A 344 -42.59 -52.35 -89.64
N LEU A 345 -41.86 -52.70 -88.57
CA LEU A 345 -42.05 -52.15 -87.23
C LEU A 345 -40.89 -51.20 -86.93
N ALA A 346 -41.20 -49.96 -86.55
CA ALA A 346 -40.23 -48.91 -86.29
C ALA A 346 -40.59 -48.11 -85.03
N THR A 347 -39.60 -47.46 -84.41
CA THR A 347 -39.80 -46.65 -83.19
C THR A 347 -39.19 -45.27 -83.39
N THR A 348 -39.88 -44.22 -82.98
CA THR A 348 -39.32 -42.86 -82.88
C THR A 348 -38.41 -42.73 -81.65
N ASP A 349 -37.45 -41.81 -81.71
CA ASP A 349 -36.51 -41.53 -80.61
C ASP A 349 -37.26 -40.93 -79.40
N LEU A 350 -36.64 -40.96 -78.21
CA LEU A 350 -37.11 -40.16 -77.07
C LEU A 350 -36.79 -38.67 -77.27
N ALA A 351 -37.73 -37.82 -76.89
CA ALA A 351 -37.48 -36.38 -76.82
C ALA A 351 -36.40 -36.02 -75.79
N VAL A 352 -35.68 -34.93 -76.06
CA VAL A 352 -34.53 -34.49 -75.27
C VAL A 352 -34.99 -33.82 -73.96
N LEU A 353 -34.20 -33.97 -72.88
CA LEU A 353 -34.36 -33.18 -71.66
C LEU A 353 -34.25 -31.67 -71.97
N GLY A 354 -35.01 -30.84 -71.26
CA GLY A 354 -35.02 -29.38 -71.45
C GLY A 354 -33.73 -28.73 -70.96
N THR A 355 -33.73 -28.29 -69.71
CA THR A 355 -32.52 -27.79 -69.03
C THR A 355 -32.35 -28.44 -67.64
N ALA A 356 -31.12 -28.40 -67.13
CA ALA A 356 -30.73 -28.93 -65.82
C ALA A 356 -29.69 -28.02 -65.16
N TRP A 357 -29.74 -27.89 -63.84
CA TRP A 357 -28.87 -27.01 -63.04
C TRP A 357 -28.77 -27.50 -61.59
N VAL A 358 -27.80 -26.98 -60.85
CA VAL A 358 -27.71 -27.14 -59.39
C VAL A 358 -28.52 -26.02 -58.72
N THR A 359 -29.36 -26.34 -57.75
CA THR A 359 -30.21 -25.36 -57.03
C THR A 359 -29.67 -24.97 -55.67
N ASP A 360 -29.00 -25.87 -54.97
CA ASP A 360 -28.39 -25.64 -53.67
C ASP A 360 -27.06 -26.38 -53.57
N GLU A 361 -26.09 -25.77 -52.89
CA GLU A 361 -24.73 -26.29 -52.71
C GLU A 361 -24.40 -26.25 -51.22
N THR A 362 -24.09 -27.41 -50.63
CA THR A 362 -23.64 -27.50 -49.25
C THR A 362 -22.22 -28.07 -49.18
N GLU A 363 -21.61 -28.10 -48.00
CA GLU A 363 -20.31 -28.73 -47.78
C GLU A 363 -20.28 -30.24 -48.13
N ASN A 364 -21.42 -30.94 -48.19
CA ASN A 364 -21.47 -32.37 -48.44
C ASN A 364 -22.63 -32.84 -49.35
N SER A 365 -23.38 -31.91 -49.94
CA SER A 365 -24.43 -32.20 -50.91
C SER A 365 -24.52 -31.21 -52.07
N LEU A 366 -25.14 -31.66 -53.16
CA LEU A 366 -25.51 -30.86 -54.33
C LEU A 366 -26.95 -31.22 -54.74
N ASP A 367 -27.85 -30.26 -54.69
CA ASP A 367 -29.24 -30.43 -55.09
C ASP A 367 -29.36 -30.17 -56.59
N VAL A 368 -29.78 -31.17 -57.36
CA VAL A 368 -29.82 -31.09 -58.83
C VAL A 368 -31.26 -31.12 -59.32
N GLU A 369 -31.66 -30.13 -60.11
CA GLU A 369 -32.97 -30.08 -60.77
C GLU A 369 -32.85 -30.17 -62.29
N TRP A 370 -33.85 -30.78 -62.93
CA TRP A 370 -34.01 -30.78 -64.37
C TRP A 370 -35.48 -30.75 -64.80
N GLU A 371 -35.72 -30.20 -65.98
CA GLU A 371 -37.06 -30.10 -66.56
C GLU A 371 -37.52 -31.46 -67.12
N ASN A 372 -38.72 -31.87 -66.73
CA ASN A 372 -39.33 -33.11 -67.21
C ASN A 372 -39.77 -32.92 -68.67
N PRO A 373 -39.41 -33.84 -69.60
CA PRO A 373 -39.82 -33.71 -70.98
C PRO A 373 -41.32 -34.03 -71.12
N SER A 374 -41.92 -33.52 -72.20
CA SER A 374 -43.34 -33.73 -72.55
C SER A 374 -43.67 -35.18 -72.90
N THR A 375 -42.66 -36.02 -73.10
CA THR A 375 -42.77 -37.46 -73.34
C THR A 375 -42.96 -38.24 -72.04
N GLU A 376 -43.61 -39.40 -72.15
CA GLU A 376 -43.49 -40.44 -71.13
C GLU A 376 -42.03 -40.91 -71.05
N VAL A 377 -41.51 -40.94 -69.82
CA VAL A 377 -40.17 -41.37 -69.41
C VAL A 377 -40.38 -42.06 -68.07
N ASP A 378 -39.83 -43.25 -67.88
CA ASP A 378 -40.13 -44.10 -66.73
C ASP A 378 -39.31 -43.65 -65.52
N TYR A 379 -38.03 -43.35 -65.74
CA TYR A 379 -37.10 -42.83 -64.74
C TYR A 379 -35.93 -42.09 -65.40
N TYR A 380 -35.13 -41.42 -64.58
CA TYR A 380 -33.86 -40.82 -64.95
C TYR A 380 -32.71 -41.60 -64.32
N LYS A 381 -31.65 -41.80 -65.09
CA LYS A 381 -30.37 -42.36 -64.66
C LYS A 381 -29.42 -41.19 -64.42
N LEU A 382 -29.10 -40.94 -63.16
CA LEU A 382 -28.17 -39.88 -62.73
C LEU A 382 -26.79 -40.52 -62.50
N GLN A 383 -25.75 -39.94 -63.08
CA GLN A 383 -24.37 -40.37 -62.94
C GLN A 383 -23.50 -39.20 -62.46
N TYR A 384 -22.80 -39.35 -61.34
CA TYR A 384 -22.01 -38.28 -60.74
C TYR A 384 -20.66 -38.76 -60.19
N GLY A 385 -19.62 -37.92 -60.31
CA GLY A 385 -18.29 -38.23 -59.80
C GLY A 385 -17.38 -36.99 -59.72
N PRO A 386 -16.29 -37.01 -58.94
CA PRO A 386 -15.35 -35.90 -58.87
C PRO A 386 -14.76 -35.59 -60.25
N LEU A 387 -14.60 -34.31 -60.61
CA LEU A 387 -14.12 -33.90 -61.94
C LEU A 387 -12.69 -34.42 -62.26
N THR A 388 -11.92 -34.76 -61.23
CA THR A 388 -10.57 -35.35 -61.30
C THR A 388 -10.54 -36.88 -61.18
N GLY A 389 -11.68 -37.52 -60.89
CA GLY A 389 -11.79 -38.95 -60.58
C GLY A 389 -12.29 -39.79 -61.75
N GLN A 390 -12.17 -41.12 -61.59
CA GLN A 390 -12.75 -42.12 -62.51
C GLN A 390 -13.92 -42.89 -61.89
N GLU A 391 -14.18 -42.71 -60.60
CA GLU A 391 -15.35 -43.24 -59.91
C GLU A 391 -16.60 -42.42 -60.28
N VAL A 392 -17.61 -43.09 -60.80
CA VAL A 392 -18.91 -42.52 -61.13
C VAL A 392 -19.96 -43.31 -60.36
N ALA A 393 -20.58 -42.66 -59.38
CA ALA A 393 -21.76 -43.18 -58.70
C ALA A 393 -22.98 -43.07 -59.64
N GLU A 394 -23.86 -44.05 -59.61
CA GLU A 394 -25.06 -44.12 -60.44
C GLU A 394 -26.30 -44.31 -59.56
N VAL A 395 -27.36 -43.55 -59.84
CA VAL A 395 -28.65 -43.65 -59.14
C VAL A 395 -29.82 -43.53 -60.11
N THR A 396 -30.92 -44.23 -59.80
CA THR A 396 -32.18 -44.17 -60.55
C THR A 396 -33.18 -43.27 -59.84
N VAL A 397 -33.61 -42.19 -60.50
CA VAL A 397 -34.55 -41.19 -59.96
C VAL A 397 -35.87 -41.31 -60.72
N PRO A 398 -37.00 -41.68 -60.09
CA PRO A 398 -38.29 -41.78 -60.78
C PRO A 398 -38.76 -40.41 -61.30
N LYS A 399 -39.55 -40.40 -62.39
CA LYS A 399 -40.11 -39.15 -62.93
C LYS A 399 -41.11 -38.54 -61.95
N SER A 400 -40.89 -37.29 -61.53
CA SER A 400 -41.87 -36.53 -60.73
C SER A 400 -43.14 -36.22 -61.53
N SER A 401 -44.27 -36.07 -60.82
CA SER A 401 -45.52 -35.54 -61.37
C SER A 401 -45.46 -34.04 -61.72
N ASP A 402 -44.49 -33.32 -61.15
CA ASP A 402 -44.26 -31.89 -61.40
C ASP A 402 -43.59 -31.63 -62.77
N PRO A 403 -43.57 -30.39 -63.29
CA PRO A 403 -42.83 -30.05 -64.51
C PRO A 403 -41.31 -30.19 -64.39
N LYS A 404 -40.78 -30.45 -63.19
CA LYS A 404 -39.36 -30.70 -62.92
C LYS A 404 -39.19 -31.95 -62.05
N SER A 405 -38.04 -32.59 -62.15
CA SER A 405 -37.57 -33.57 -61.16
C SER A 405 -36.32 -33.03 -60.45
N ARG A 406 -36.12 -33.49 -59.22
CA ARG A 406 -35.02 -33.11 -58.33
C ARG A 406 -34.34 -34.37 -57.81
N TYR A 407 -33.04 -34.30 -57.55
CA TYR A 407 -32.35 -35.28 -56.72
C TYR A 407 -31.24 -34.62 -55.90
N ASP A 408 -31.22 -34.93 -54.61
CA ASP A 408 -30.31 -34.32 -53.64
C ASP A 408 -29.10 -35.27 -53.45
N ILE A 409 -27.99 -34.96 -54.11
CA ILE A 409 -26.78 -35.80 -54.09
C ILE A 409 -26.07 -35.58 -52.75
N THR A 410 -26.06 -36.58 -51.87
CA THR A 410 -25.49 -36.49 -50.52
C THR A 410 -24.22 -37.34 -50.34
N GLY A 411 -23.40 -37.00 -49.33
CA GLY A 411 -22.18 -37.73 -48.98
C GLY A 411 -20.94 -37.32 -49.77
N LEU A 412 -20.94 -36.11 -50.33
CA LEU A 412 -19.86 -35.55 -51.14
C LEU A 412 -18.71 -35.01 -50.27
N GLN A 413 -17.56 -34.72 -50.91
CA GLN A 413 -16.38 -34.17 -50.25
C GLN A 413 -16.39 -32.63 -50.32
N PRO A 414 -16.20 -31.91 -49.20
CA PRO A 414 -16.14 -30.45 -49.18
C PRO A 414 -15.14 -29.83 -50.16
N GLY A 415 -15.46 -28.64 -50.67
CA GLY A 415 -14.64 -27.87 -51.62
C GLY A 415 -14.29 -28.61 -52.92
N THR A 416 -15.05 -29.63 -53.31
CA THR A 416 -14.76 -30.49 -54.48
C THR A 416 -15.75 -30.24 -55.61
N GLU A 417 -15.26 -30.21 -56.84
CA GLU A 417 -16.07 -30.03 -58.05
C GLU A 417 -16.47 -31.39 -58.62
N TYR A 418 -17.78 -31.55 -58.83
CA TYR A 418 -18.42 -32.78 -59.30
C TYR A 418 -18.98 -32.59 -60.70
N LYS A 419 -18.74 -33.61 -61.53
CA LYS A 419 -19.33 -33.74 -62.87
C LYS A 419 -20.59 -34.60 -62.75
N ILE A 420 -21.73 -34.08 -63.19
CA ILE A 420 -23.06 -34.69 -63.00
C ILE A 420 -23.74 -34.82 -64.36
N THR A 421 -24.31 -35.99 -64.64
CA THR A 421 -24.95 -36.34 -65.92
C THR A 421 -26.35 -36.92 -65.66
N VAL A 422 -27.38 -36.38 -66.31
CA VAL A 422 -28.76 -36.90 -66.23
C VAL A 422 -29.15 -37.54 -67.57
N VAL A 423 -29.71 -38.75 -67.56
CA VAL A 423 -30.14 -39.49 -68.75
C VAL A 423 -31.59 -39.93 -68.61
N PRO A 424 -32.51 -39.65 -69.55
CA PRO A 424 -33.89 -40.13 -69.50
C PRO A 424 -34.01 -41.57 -70.04
N MET A 425 -34.79 -42.41 -69.36
CA MET A 425 -34.94 -43.83 -69.65
C MET A 425 -36.42 -44.20 -69.90
N ARG A 426 -36.72 -44.99 -70.93
CA ARG A 426 -38.05 -45.59 -71.12
C ARG A 426 -37.93 -47.01 -71.65
N GLY A 427 -38.21 -48.01 -70.82
CA GLY A 427 -37.73 -49.37 -71.02
C GLY A 427 -36.22 -49.39 -71.30
N ASP A 428 -35.80 -50.13 -72.33
CA ASP A 428 -34.40 -50.23 -72.75
C ASP A 428 -33.90 -49.05 -73.60
N LEU A 429 -34.68 -47.98 -73.77
CA LEU A 429 -34.32 -46.81 -74.59
C LEU A 429 -33.69 -45.70 -73.73
N GLU A 430 -32.40 -45.47 -73.92
CA GLU A 430 -31.68 -44.30 -73.40
C GLU A 430 -31.90 -43.07 -74.31
N GLY A 431 -32.31 -41.94 -73.73
CA GLY A 431 -32.28 -40.64 -74.42
C GLY A 431 -30.93 -39.92 -74.28
N LYS A 432 -30.83 -38.71 -74.83
CA LYS A 432 -29.56 -37.95 -74.80
C LYS A 432 -29.23 -37.48 -73.37
N PRO A 433 -27.97 -37.65 -72.91
CA PRO A 433 -27.54 -37.14 -71.61
C PRO A 433 -27.43 -35.61 -71.60
N ILE A 434 -27.82 -34.99 -70.49
CA ILE A 434 -27.48 -33.59 -70.16
C ILE A 434 -26.36 -33.58 -69.11
N LEU A 435 -25.40 -32.66 -69.27
CA LEU A 435 -24.18 -32.58 -68.46
C LEU A 435 -24.13 -31.24 -67.73
N LEU A 436 -23.83 -31.28 -66.43
CA LEU A 436 -23.61 -30.11 -65.58
C LEU A 436 -22.45 -30.35 -64.59
N ASN A 437 -21.87 -29.26 -64.08
CA ASN A 437 -20.93 -29.29 -62.96
C ASN A 437 -21.61 -28.62 -61.74
N GLY A 438 -21.26 -29.08 -60.54
CA GLY A 438 -21.57 -28.42 -59.27
C GLY A 438 -20.37 -28.50 -58.32
N ARG A 439 -20.28 -27.62 -57.33
CA ARG A 439 -19.17 -27.60 -56.37
C ARG A 439 -19.68 -27.41 -54.94
N THR A 440 -19.44 -28.41 -54.10
CA THR A 440 -19.73 -28.34 -52.67
C THR A 440 -19.04 -27.13 -52.00
N GLU A 441 -19.68 -26.52 -51.01
CA GLU A 441 -19.07 -25.48 -50.17
C GLU A 441 -17.78 -25.97 -49.48
N ILE A 442 -16.98 -25.01 -48.99
CA ILE A 442 -15.86 -25.29 -48.09
C ILE A 442 -16.45 -25.60 -46.70
N ASP A 443 -16.09 -26.75 -46.12
CA ASP A 443 -16.50 -27.09 -44.75
C ASP A 443 -15.88 -26.09 -43.76
N SER A 444 -16.58 -25.86 -42.64
CA SER A 444 -16.27 -24.73 -41.76
C SER A 444 -15.36 -25.15 -40.60
N PRO A 445 -14.44 -24.28 -40.13
CA PRO A 445 -13.64 -24.57 -38.95
C PRO A 445 -14.54 -24.93 -37.76
N THR A 446 -14.22 -26.01 -37.05
CA THR A 446 -15.00 -26.48 -35.89
C THR A 446 -14.18 -26.38 -34.61
N ASN A 447 -14.84 -26.48 -33.46
CA ASN A 447 -14.23 -26.37 -32.13
C ASN A 447 -13.35 -25.11 -31.97
N VAL A 448 -13.82 -23.96 -32.47
CA VAL A 448 -13.13 -22.68 -32.32
C VAL A 448 -13.14 -22.25 -30.85
N VAL A 449 -11.99 -22.29 -30.21
CA VAL A 449 -11.81 -21.99 -28.78
C VAL A 449 -10.76 -20.90 -28.57
N THR A 450 -10.95 -20.15 -27.49
CA THR A 450 -10.00 -19.17 -26.97
C THR A 450 -9.28 -19.74 -25.75
N ASP A 451 -7.96 -19.84 -25.84
CA ASP A 451 -7.10 -20.35 -24.79
C ASP A 451 -5.89 -19.41 -24.56
N GLN A 452 -5.14 -19.64 -23.47
CA GLN A 452 -3.93 -18.86 -23.14
C GLN A 452 -4.10 -17.33 -23.24
N VAL A 453 -5.21 -16.82 -22.70
CA VAL A 453 -5.57 -15.39 -22.72
C VAL A 453 -4.74 -14.60 -21.70
N THR A 454 -4.29 -13.39 -22.06
CA THR A 454 -3.54 -12.45 -21.20
C THR A 454 -4.27 -11.10 -21.10
N GLU A 455 -3.62 -10.07 -20.55
CA GLU A 455 -4.11 -8.69 -20.57
C GLU A 455 -4.18 -8.09 -22.01
N ASP A 456 -3.36 -8.60 -22.95
CA ASP A 456 -3.10 -7.99 -24.27
C ASP A 456 -3.11 -8.97 -25.46
N THR A 457 -3.24 -10.28 -25.22
CA THR A 457 -3.25 -11.34 -26.22
C THR A 457 -4.27 -12.44 -25.91
N ALA A 458 -4.61 -13.24 -26.92
CA ALA A 458 -5.38 -14.48 -26.77
C ALA A 458 -4.95 -15.48 -27.85
N VAL A 459 -4.80 -16.76 -27.51
CA VAL A 459 -4.68 -17.80 -28.52
C VAL A 459 -6.08 -18.20 -28.97
N VAL A 460 -6.25 -18.36 -30.28
CA VAL A 460 -7.47 -18.87 -30.91
C VAL A 460 -7.07 -20.12 -31.66
N SER A 461 -7.70 -21.24 -31.36
CA SER A 461 -7.43 -22.54 -31.99
C SER A 461 -8.72 -23.20 -32.49
N TRP A 462 -8.62 -24.03 -33.54
CA TRP A 462 -9.73 -24.67 -34.22
C TRP A 462 -9.31 -26.01 -34.85
N ASP A 463 -10.28 -26.87 -35.18
CA ASP A 463 -10.02 -28.08 -35.95
C ASP A 463 -9.90 -27.77 -37.46
N PRO A 464 -8.90 -28.32 -38.17
CA PRO A 464 -8.73 -28.10 -39.60
C PRO A 464 -9.89 -28.61 -40.47
N VAL A 465 -10.30 -27.78 -41.43
CA VAL A 465 -11.27 -28.14 -42.48
C VAL A 465 -10.70 -29.18 -43.45
N ARG A 466 -11.59 -29.98 -44.05
CA ARG A 466 -11.27 -31.11 -44.93
C ARG A 466 -11.11 -30.70 -46.39
N ALA A 467 -11.77 -29.62 -46.81
CA ALA A 467 -11.61 -29.01 -48.12
C ALA A 467 -10.16 -28.57 -48.36
N VAL A 468 -9.70 -28.66 -49.62
CA VAL A 468 -8.43 -28.02 -50.03
C VAL A 468 -8.64 -26.51 -50.07
N ILE A 469 -7.88 -25.78 -49.26
CA ILE A 469 -7.98 -24.32 -49.08
C ILE A 469 -6.64 -23.62 -49.35
N ASP A 470 -6.67 -22.29 -49.43
CA ASP A 470 -5.46 -21.45 -49.58
C ASP A 470 -4.95 -20.95 -48.22
N LYS A 471 -5.86 -20.56 -47.31
CA LYS A 471 -5.58 -20.01 -45.97
C LYS A 471 -6.82 -20.05 -45.08
N TYR A 472 -6.63 -19.83 -43.77
CA TYR A 472 -7.68 -19.36 -42.87
C TYR A 472 -7.63 -17.83 -42.74
N VAL A 473 -8.74 -17.23 -42.33
CA VAL A 473 -8.79 -15.84 -41.87
C VAL A 473 -9.47 -15.79 -40.50
N VAL A 474 -8.85 -15.05 -39.59
CA VAL A 474 -9.34 -14.79 -38.24
C VAL A 474 -9.61 -13.31 -38.11
N ARG A 475 -10.88 -12.94 -37.97
CA ARG A 475 -11.31 -11.58 -37.61
C ARG A 475 -11.57 -11.51 -36.12
N TYR A 476 -11.16 -10.43 -35.48
CA TYR A 476 -11.61 -10.11 -34.13
C TYR A 476 -12.16 -8.68 -34.06
N ILE A 477 -13.18 -8.50 -33.23
CA ILE A 477 -13.99 -7.27 -33.12
C ILE A 477 -13.97 -6.80 -31.67
N SER A 478 -13.59 -5.55 -31.43
CA SER A 478 -13.61 -4.92 -30.10
C SER A 478 -15.02 -4.53 -29.67
N ALA A 479 -15.23 -4.22 -28.39
CA ALA A 479 -16.51 -3.72 -27.89
C ALA A 479 -16.90 -2.36 -28.50
N ASP A 480 -15.90 -1.59 -28.96
CA ASP A 480 -16.07 -0.33 -29.71
C ASP A 480 -16.42 -0.56 -31.20
N GLY A 481 -16.40 -1.80 -31.69
CA GLY A 481 -16.65 -2.16 -33.09
C GLY A 481 -15.44 -2.04 -34.03
N GLU A 482 -14.23 -1.86 -33.50
CA GLU A 482 -13.00 -1.92 -34.30
C GLU A 482 -12.72 -3.36 -34.72
N THR A 483 -12.57 -3.62 -36.02
CA THR A 483 -12.31 -4.95 -36.58
C THR A 483 -10.87 -5.10 -37.04
N LYS A 484 -10.22 -6.23 -36.74
CA LYS A 484 -8.87 -6.57 -37.23
C LYS A 484 -8.82 -7.99 -37.78
N ASP A 485 -8.29 -8.12 -38.99
CA ASP A 485 -8.19 -9.39 -39.72
C ASP A 485 -6.75 -9.91 -39.73
N THR A 486 -6.59 -11.22 -39.51
CA THR A 486 -5.31 -11.94 -39.57
C THR A 486 -5.44 -13.10 -40.54
N ALA A 487 -4.60 -13.12 -41.59
CA ALA A 487 -4.51 -14.27 -42.49
C ALA A 487 -3.55 -15.32 -41.90
N VAL A 488 -4.02 -16.56 -41.80
CA VAL A 488 -3.30 -17.67 -41.16
C VAL A 488 -3.04 -18.76 -42.21
N PRO A 489 -1.79 -19.25 -42.37
CA PRO A 489 -1.49 -20.32 -43.32
C PRO A 489 -2.35 -21.55 -43.10
N LYS A 490 -2.76 -22.22 -44.18
CA LYS A 490 -3.61 -23.43 -44.13
C LYS A 490 -2.98 -24.61 -43.37
N GLU A 491 -1.67 -24.61 -43.19
CA GLU A 491 -0.91 -25.58 -42.39
C GLU A 491 -1.02 -25.33 -40.88
N GLN A 492 -1.68 -24.24 -40.45
CA GLN A 492 -1.84 -23.84 -39.05
C GLN A 492 -3.32 -23.84 -38.66
N SER A 493 -3.61 -24.39 -37.47
CA SER A 493 -4.96 -24.49 -36.90
C SER A 493 -5.13 -23.64 -35.63
N SER A 494 -4.28 -22.62 -35.50
CA SER A 494 -4.25 -21.71 -34.35
C SER A 494 -3.52 -20.41 -34.70
N THR A 495 -3.89 -19.29 -34.07
CA THR A 495 -3.15 -18.02 -34.14
C THR A 495 -3.18 -17.29 -32.80
N VAL A 496 -2.20 -16.38 -32.60
CA VAL A 496 -2.17 -15.48 -31.44
C VAL A 496 -2.74 -14.12 -31.85
N LEU A 497 -3.84 -13.71 -31.24
CA LEU A 497 -4.35 -12.34 -31.33
C LEU A 497 -3.48 -11.42 -30.50
N THR A 498 -3.12 -10.25 -31.02
CA THR A 498 -2.15 -9.34 -30.38
C THR A 498 -2.59 -7.88 -30.41
N GLY A 499 -2.27 -7.15 -29.34
CA GLY A 499 -2.69 -5.76 -29.16
C GLY A 499 -4.17 -5.64 -28.81
N LEU A 500 -4.64 -6.51 -27.91
CA LEU A 500 -5.96 -6.41 -27.30
C LEU A 500 -5.93 -5.40 -26.13
N LYS A 501 -7.10 -4.85 -25.78
CA LYS A 501 -7.30 -4.00 -24.59
C LYS A 501 -7.55 -4.88 -23.36
N PRO A 502 -6.99 -4.58 -22.18
CA PRO A 502 -7.25 -5.33 -20.96
C PRO A 502 -8.70 -5.25 -20.45
N GLY A 503 -9.20 -6.36 -19.90
CA GLY A 503 -10.53 -6.46 -19.28
C GLY A 503 -11.73 -6.27 -20.22
N GLU A 504 -11.53 -6.40 -21.53
CA GLU A 504 -12.50 -6.22 -22.62
C GLU A 504 -12.88 -7.55 -23.28
N ALA A 505 -14.09 -7.63 -23.84
CA ALA A 505 -14.57 -8.79 -24.59
C ALA A 505 -14.42 -8.54 -26.10
N TYR A 506 -13.81 -9.50 -26.79
CA TYR A 506 -13.67 -9.52 -28.24
C TYR A 506 -14.48 -10.67 -28.83
N GLU A 507 -15.32 -10.37 -29.81
CA GLU A 507 -15.92 -11.40 -30.67
C GLU A 507 -14.88 -11.83 -31.71
N VAL A 508 -14.67 -13.13 -31.88
CA VAL A 508 -13.67 -13.71 -32.79
C VAL A 508 -14.37 -14.62 -33.79
N TYR A 509 -14.08 -14.45 -35.07
CA TYR A 509 -14.66 -15.20 -36.17
C TYR A 509 -13.57 -15.84 -37.02
N VAL A 510 -13.67 -17.15 -37.26
CA VAL A 510 -12.71 -17.93 -38.07
C VAL A 510 -13.43 -18.53 -39.28
N TRP A 511 -12.84 -18.40 -40.47
CA TRP A 511 -13.29 -19.08 -41.68
C TRP A 511 -12.11 -19.48 -42.57
N ALA A 512 -12.37 -20.38 -43.50
CA ALA A 512 -11.40 -20.81 -44.51
C ALA A 512 -11.67 -20.15 -45.86
N GLU A 513 -10.63 -19.88 -46.65
CA GLU A 513 -10.74 -19.26 -47.97
C GLU A 513 -10.02 -20.07 -49.06
N ARG A 514 -10.62 -20.10 -50.25
CA ARG A 514 -10.02 -20.65 -51.48
C ARG A 514 -10.43 -19.81 -52.68
N GLY A 515 -9.47 -19.10 -53.29
CA GLY A 515 -9.72 -18.17 -54.38
C GLY A 515 -10.69 -17.05 -54.00
N SER A 516 -11.97 -17.20 -54.36
CA SER A 516 -13.07 -16.27 -54.03
C SER A 516 -14.22 -16.96 -53.27
N GLN A 517 -13.99 -18.15 -52.72
CA GLN A 517 -14.95 -18.88 -51.88
C GLN A 517 -14.51 -18.78 -50.41
N GLU A 518 -15.46 -18.46 -49.52
CA GLU A 518 -15.30 -18.48 -48.05
C GLU A 518 -16.12 -19.66 -47.48
N SER A 519 -15.66 -20.29 -46.40
CA SER A 519 -16.52 -21.17 -45.58
C SER A 519 -17.53 -20.33 -44.77
N LYS A 520 -18.51 -21.00 -44.13
CA LYS A 520 -19.26 -20.35 -43.04
C LYS A 520 -18.29 -20.02 -41.90
N LYS A 521 -18.63 -18.99 -41.12
CA LYS A 521 -17.77 -18.42 -40.08
C LYS A 521 -18.16 -19.05 -38.76
N ALA A 522 -17.20 -19.62 -38.06
CA ALA A 522 -17.38 -20.13 -36.71
C ALA A 522 -16.84 -19.11 -35.70
N ASP A 523 -17.63 -18.83 -34.67
CA ASP A 523 -17.39 -17.77 -33.70
C ASP A 523 -16.94 -18.28 -32.33
N THR A 524 -16.27 -17.42 -31.58
CA THR A 524 -15.91 -17.62 -30.18
C THR A 524 -15.65 -16.26 -29.50
N ASN A 525 -15.50 -16.24 -28.17
CA ASN A 525 -15.31 -15.00 -27.40
C ASN A 525 -13.96 -14.99 -26.67
N ALA A 526 -13.16 -13.93 -26.86
CA ALA A 526 -11.91 -13.69 -26.14
C ALA A 526 -12.12 -12.57 -25.11
N LEU A 527 -12.24 -12.92 -23.83
CA LEU A 527 -12.36 -11.96 -22.72
C LEU A 527 -10.99 -11.77 -22.07
N THR A 528 -10.29 -10.68 -22.40
CA THR A 528 -8.94 -10.41 -21.88
C THR A 528 -8.89 -10.31 -20.38
N GLU A 529 -7.73 -10.64 -19.80
CA GLU A 529 -7.48 -10.46 -18.37
C GLU A 529 -7.46 -8.98 -17.99
N ILE A 530 -7.74 -8.70 -16.72
CA ILE A 530 -7.63 -7.36 -16.16
C ILE A 530 -6.13 -7.09 -15.96
N ASP A 531 -5.61 -5.96 -16.42
CA ASP A 531 -4.19 -5.67 -16.29
C ASP A 531 -3.76 -5.49 -14.82
N SER A 532 -2.51 -5.89 -14.54
CA SER A 532 -1.93 -5.76 -13.20
C SER A 532 -1.48 -4.31 -12.94
N PRO A 533 -1.75 -3.74 -11.74
CA PRO A 533 -1.19 -2.45 -11.35
C PRO A 533 0.34 -2.46 -11.44
N LYS A 534 0.93 -1.40 -12.00
CA LYS A 534 2.39 -1.32 -12.28
C LYS A 534 3.04 -0.20 -11.46
N ASN A 535 4.37 -0.24 -11.36
CA ASN A 535 5.19 0.74 -10.63
C ASN A 535 4.72 1.02 -9.19
N LEU A 536 4.63 -0.03 -8.35
CA LEU A 536 4.23 0.10 -6.95
C LEU A 536 5.32 0.78 -6.11
N VAL A 537 5.11 2.05 -5.76
CA VAL A 537 6.02 2.83 -4.91
C VAL A 537 5.46 2.87 -3.48
N THR A 538 6.34 2.70 -2.49
CA THR A 538 6.02 2.99 -1.08
C THR A 538 6.65 4.32 -0.68
N ASP A 539 5.82 5.31 -0.39
CA ASP A 539 6.18 6.68 -0.02
C ASP A 539 5.63 7.05 1.37
N LEU A 540 6.09 8.19 1.92
CA LEU A 540 5.55 8.81 3.14
C LEU A 540 5.45 7.83 4.34
N VAL A 541 6.45 6.96 4.47
CA VAL A 541 6.55 5.97 5.54
C VAL A 541 6.70 6.66 6.91
N THR A 542 6.12 6.04 7.94
CA THR A 542 6.24 6.45 9.34
C THR A 542 6.40 5.23 10.25
N GLU A 543 6.39 5.43 11.57
CA GLU A 543 6.39 4.35 12.56
C GLU A 543 5.12 3.48 12.55
N ASN A 544 4.00 3.96 11.99
CA ASN A 544 2.71 3.25 12.02
C ASN A 544 1.84 3.39 10.76
N THR A 545 2.33 4.08 9.72
CA THR A 545 1.69 4.22 8.40
C THR A 545 2.69 4.10 7.27
N ALA A 546 2.21 3.78 6.08
CA ALA A 546 2.94 3.94 4.82
C ALA A 546 1.93 4.29 3.72
N THR A 547 2.30 5.16 2.77
CA THR A 547 1.49 5.38 1.57
C THR A 547 2.01 4.45 0.47
N VAL A 548 1.12 3.69 -0.16
CA VAL A 548 1.46 2.91 -1.36
C VAL A 548 0.71 3.49 -2.53
N SER A 549 1.42 3.71 -3.63
CA SER A 549 0.91 4.24 -4.90
C SER A 549 1.26 3.30 -6.05
N TRP A 550 0.47 3.35 -7.13
CA TRP A 550 0.62 2.50 -8.31
C TRP A 550 0.07 3.21 -9.56
N ASP A 551 0.52 2.81 -10.73
CA ASP A 551 -0.08 3.26 -11.99
C ASP A 551 -1.51 2.69 -12.14
N PRO A 552 -2.51 3.49 -12.55
CA PRO A 552 -3.85 3.00 -12.82
C PRO A 552 -3.88 1.93 -13.91
N VAL A 553 -4.74 0.92 -13.73
CA VAL A 553 -5.00 -0.11 -14.75
C VAL A 553 -5.89 0.43 -15.86
N GLN A 554 -5.72 -0.10 -17.07
CA GLN A 554 -6.50 0.29 -18.25
C GLN A 554 -7.88 -0.36 -18.29
N ALA A 555 -8.00 -1.58 -17.75
CA ALA A 555 -9.27 -2.28 -17.64
C ALA A 555 -10.29 -1.52 -16.78
N VAL A 556 -11.53 -1.42 -17.25
CA VAL A 556 -12.64 -0.87 -16.45
C VAL A 556 -12.93 -1.81 -15.27
N ILE A 557 -12.71 -1.33 -14.05
CA ILE A 557 -12.76 -2.09 -12.78
C ILE A 557 -13.74 -1.49 -11.77
N ASP A 558 -14.09 -2.23 -10.72
CA ASP A 558 -14.95 -1.75 -9.62
C ASP A 558 -14.12 -1.07 -8.51
N ARG A 559 -12.95 -1.64 -8.18
CA ARG A 559 -12.06 -1.21 -7.11
C ARG A 559 -10.67 -1.84 -7.24
N TYR A 560 -9.70 -1.30 -6.51
CA TYR A 560 -8.48 -2.02 -6.13
C TYR A 560 -8.66 -2.67 -4.76
N LEU A 561 -7.91 -3.75 -4.51
CA LEU A 561 -7.72 -4.36 -3.20
C LEU A 561 -6.24 -4.29 -2.85
N VAL A 562 -5.96 -3.78 -1.64
CA VAL A 562 -4.59 -3.62 -1.11
C VAL A 562 -4.44 -4.46 0.14
N ARG A 563 -3.60 -5.48 0.10
CA ARG A 563 -3.37 -6.42 1.21
C ARG A 563 -1.93 -6.36 1.70
N TYR A 564 -1.73 -5.97 2.94
CA TYR A 564 -0.41 -5.85 3.57
C TYR A 564 -0.23 -6.88 4.69
N THR A 565 0.92 -7.52 4.69
CA THR A 565 1.24 -8.70 5.51
C THR A 565 2.54 -8.45 6.27
N ALA A 566 2.51 -8.53 7.59
CA ALA A 566 3.72 -8.49 8.42
C ALA A 566 4.51 -9.80 8.34
N ALA A 567 5.81 -9.75 8.64
CA ALA A 567 6.68 -10.93 8.69
C ALA A 567 6.28 -12.02 9.72
N ASP A 568 5.34 -11.73 10.64
CA ASP A 568 4.75 -12.69 11.59
C ASP A 568 3.39 -13.26 11.15
N GLY A 569 2.89 -12.84 9.97
CA GLY A 569 1.62 -13.30 9.39
C GLY A 569 0.40 -12.40 9.67
N ASP A 570 0.51 -11.34 10.50
CA ASP A 570 -0.58 -10.36 10.66
C ASP A 570 -0.90 -9.70 9.31
N THR A 571 -2.09 -9.99 8.79
CA THR A 571 -2.52 -9.63 7.43
C THR A 571 -3.74 -8.73 7.50
N ARG A 572 -3.74 -7.63 6.75
CA ARG A 572 -4.90 -6.74 6.61
C ARG A 572 -5.14 -6.40 5.16
N GLU A 573 -6.40 -6.15 4.83
CA GLU A 573 -6.86 -5.83 3.48
C GLU A 573 -7.73 -4.58 3.51
N VAL A 574 -7.55 -3.70 2.52
CA VAL A 574 -8.25 -2.43 2.39
C VAL A 574 -8.77 -2.30 0.96
N PRO A 575 -10.09 -2.12 0.75
CA PRO A 575 -10.64 -1.76 -0.55
C PRO A 575 -10.36 -0.29 -0.86
N VAL A 576 -9.93 -0.02 -2.08
CA VAL A 576 -9.55 1.32 -2.57
C VAL A 576 -10.37 1.62 -3.83
N GLY A 577 -10.89 2.84 -3.96
CA GLY A 577 -11.80 3.20 -5.05
C GLY A 577 -11.12 3.12 -6.42
N LYS A 578 -11.85 2.73 -7.48
CA LYS A 578 -11.31 2.64 -8.85
C LYS A 578 -10.66 3.93 -9.37
N GLU A 579 -11.10 5.09 -8.90
CA GLU A 579 -10.56 6.41 -9.23
C GLU A 579 -9.27 6.77 -8.44
N GLN A 580 -8.78 5.88 -7.57
CA GLN A 580 -7.65 6.13 -6.67
C GLN A 580 -6.44 5.26 -7.03
N SER A 581 -5.29 5.92 -7.26
CA SER A 581 -3.99 5.32 -7.57
C SER A 581 -3.06 5.21 -6.35
N SER A 582 -3.58 5.41 -5.14
CA SER A 582 -2.82 5.29 -3.90
C SER A 582 -3.73 5.08 -2.68
N THR A 583 -3.15 4.55 -1.60
CA THR A 583 -3.81 4.44 -0.29
C THR A 583 -2.82 4.57 0.86
N VAL A 584 -3.31 4.92 2.06
CA VAL A 584 -2.51 4.98 3.29
C VAL A 584 -2.79 3.73 4.12
N LEU A 585 -1.77 2.89 4.24
CA LEU A 585 -1.75 1.74 5.16
C LEU A 585 -1.66 2.26 6.59
N THR A 586 -2.45 1.71 7.52
CA THR A 586 -2.61 2.27 8.88
C THR A 586 -2.56 1.22 9.98
N GLY A 587 -2.05 1.62 11.14
CA GLY A 587 -1.90 0.74 12.30
C GLY A 587 -0.82 -0.34 12.10
N LEU A 588 0.23 -0.01 11.34
CA LEU A 588 1.43 -0.84 11.19
C LEU A 588 2.24 -0.84 12.50
N ARG A 589 3.10 -1.83 12.71
CA ARG A 589 4.04 -1.90 13.86
C ARG A 589 5.38 -1.26 13.51
N PRO A 590 5.99 -0.44 14.40
CA PRO A 590 7.29 0.19 14.14
C PRO A 590 8.43 -0.79 13.88
N GLY A 591 9.34 -0.44 12.97
CA GLY A 591 10.54 -1.21 12.64
C GLY A 591 10.30 -2.61 12.06
N VAL A 592 9.07 -2.88 11.58
CA VAL A 592 8.63 -4.10 10.91
C VAL A 592 8.47 -3.87 9.40
N GLU A 593 8.90 -4.85 8.61
CA GLU A 593 8.69 -4.85 7.16
C GLU A 593 7.38 -5.54 6.81
N TYR A 594 6.61 -4.92 5.91
CA TYR A 594 5.34 -5.44 5.41
C TYR A 594 5.45 -5.72 3.92
N THR A 595 5.05 -6.91 3.48
CA THR A 595 4.82 -7.21 2.06
C THR A 595 3.43 -6.73 1.68
N VAL A 596 3.34 -5.81 0.72
CA VAL A 596 2.09 -5.22 0.25
C VAL A 596 1.78 -5.76 -1.13
N HIS A 597 0.60 -6.32 -1.33
CA HIS A 597 0.08 -6.72 -2.63
C HIS A 597 -1.05 -5.78 -3.06
N VAL A 598 -1.10 -5.41 -4.33
CA VAL A 598 -2.18 -4.63 -4.96
C VAL A 598 -2.68 -5.36 -6.19
N TRP A 599 -4.00 -5.44 -6.33
CA TRP A 599 -4.67 -5.90 -7.55
C TRP A 599 -5.97 -5.15 -7.79
N ALA A 600 -6.48 -5.23 -9.01
CA ALA A 600 -7.79 -4.71 -9.39
C ALA A 600 -8.85 -5.81 -9.39
N GLN A 601 -10.11 -5.44 -9.17
CA GLN A 601 -11.24 -6.37 -9.11
C GLN A 601 -12.43 -5.83 -9.92
N LYS A 602 -13.12 -6.74 -10.63
CA LYS A 602 -14.32 -6.47 -11.45
C LYS A 602 -15.29 -7.66 -11.31
N GLY A 603 -16.35 -7.51 -10.52
CA GLY A 603 -17.15 -8.64 -10.04
C GLY A 603 -16.27 -9.68 -9.34
N ASP A 604 -16.40 -10.95 -9.72
CA ASP A 604 -15.60 -12.07 -9.21
C ASP A 604 -14.21 -12.22 -9.87
N ARG A 605 -13.86 -11.34 -10.84
CA ARG A 605 -12.56 -11.37 -11.53
C ARG A 605 -11.53 -10.49 -10.82
N GLU A 606 -10.29 -10.96 -10.75
CA GLU A 606 -9.13 -10.25 -10.21
C GLU A 606 -8.03 -10.10 -11.28
N SER A 607 -7.19 -9.07 -11.20
CA SER A 607 -5.93 -8.99 -11.97
C SER A 607 -4.76 -9.66 -11.25
N GLY A 608 -3.64 -9.80 -11.97
CA GLY A 608 -2.37 -10.21 -11.39
C GLY A 608 -1.95 -9.32 -10.22
N LYS A 609 -1.46 -9.95 -9.14
CA LYS A 609 -1.11 -9.27 -7.88
C LYS A 609 0.32 -8.76 -7.96
N ALA A 610 0.47 -7.45 -8.14
CA ALA A 610 1.75 -6.78 -8.03
C ALA A 610 2.11 -6.58 -6.54
N ASP A 611 3.39 -6.61 -6.21
CA ASP A 611 3.86 -6.48 -4.83
C ASP A 611 4.99 -5.46 -4.63
N THR A 612 5.12 -4.98 -3.40
CA THR A 612 6.18 -4.07 -2.95
C THR A 612 6.42 -4.22 -1.45
N THR A 613 7.58 -3.80 -0.95
CA THR A 613 7.93 -3.83 0.47
C THR A 613 7.72 -2.47 1.13
N ALA A 614 6.98 -2.43 2.23
CA ALA A 614 6.77 -1.25 3.06
C ALA A 614 7.50 -1.40 4.43
N PRO A 615 8.78 -0.97 4.53
CA PRO A 615 9.58 -1.07 5.74
C PRO A 615 9.30 0.11 6.70
N THR A 616 8.35 -0.05 7.63
CA THR A 616 8.01 0.98 8.64
C THR A 616 9.25 1.53 9.36
N ASP A 617 9.17 2.80 9.77
CA ASP A 617 10.25 3.44 10.52
C ASP A 617 10.34 2.92 11.96
N ILE A 618 11.54 3.08 12.53
CA ILE A 618 11.80 2.88 13.96
C ILE A 618 11.10 4.01 14.71
N ASP A 619 10.23 3.68 15.68
CA ASP A 619 9.58 4.70 16.51
C ASP A 619 10.60 5.48 17.32
N SER A 620 10.34 6.79 17.51
CA SER A 620 11.26 7.64 18.27
C SER A 620 11.08 7.43 19.78
N PRO A 621 12.16 7.43 20.58
CA PRO A 621 12.08 7.48 22.04
C PRO A 621 11.16 8.62 22.50
N LYS A 622 10.33 8.36 23.50
CA LYS A 622 9.29 9.30 23.98
C LYS A 622 9.55 9.68 25.44
N ASN A 623 8.92 10.77 25.90
CA ASN A 623 9.02 11.28 27.28
C ASN A 623 10.47 11.43 27.80
N LEU A 624 11.32 12.19 27.08
CA LEU A 624 12.72 12.41 27.46
C LEU A 624 12.83 13.30 28.70
N VAL A 625 13.12 12.71 29.86
CA VAL A 625 13.30 13.43 31.13
C VAL A 625 14.79 13.50 31.51
N THR A 626 15.31 14.72 31.62
CA THR A 626 16.58 14.99 32.30
C THR A 626 16.36 15.07 33.81
N THR A 627 17.15 14.31 34.57
CA THR A 627 17.13 14.25 36.03
C THR A 627 18.56 14.24 36.58
N GLN A 628 18.72 14.33 37.91
CA GLN A 628 20.03 14.20 38.59
C GLN A 628 21.12 15.12 37.99
N VAL A 629 20.73 16.34 37.62
CA VAL A 629 21.64 17.34 37.05
C VAL A 629 22.58 17.86 38.13
N THR A 630 23.85 18.02 37.75
CA THR A 630 24.92 18.61 38.57
C THR A 630 25.71 19.60 37.71
N GLU A 631 26.81 20.12 38.24
CA GLU A 631 27.78 20.96 37.54
C GLU A 631 28.52 20.24 36.40
N ASN A 632 28.59 18.91 36.38
CA ASN A 632 29.40 18.15 35.42
C ASN A 632 28.78 16.84 34.88
N THR A 633 27.61 16.45 35.38
CA THR A 633 26.84 15.28 34.92
C THR A 633 25.34 15.57 34.88
N ALA A 634 24.60 14.80 34.07
CA ALA A 634 23.14 14.78 34.06
C ALA A 634 22.63 13.40 33.61
N THR A 635 21.57 12.88 34.22
CA THR A 635 20.95 11.60 33.83
C THR A 635 19.80 11.87 32.88
N VAL A 636 19.86 11.37 31.65
CA VAL A 636 18.75 11.46 30.67
C VAL A 636 18.09 10.10 30.56
N SER A 637 16.76 10.09 30.54
CA SER A 637 15.91 8.90 30.53
C SER A 637 14.74 9.06 29.55
N TRP A 638 14.25 7.96 28.99
CA TRP A 638 13.23 7.94 27.93
C TRP A 638 12.40 6.65 28.01
N ASP A 639 11.21 6.65 27.39
CA ASP A 639 10.42 5.43 27.19
C ASP A 639 11.08 4.53 26.12
N PRO A 640 11.19 3.21 26.34
CA PRO A 640 11.68 2.27 25.33
C PRO A 640 10.83 2.27 24.05
N VAL A 641 11.49 2.12 22.90
CA VAL A 641 10.84 2.02 21.59
C VAL A 641 10.28 0.60 21.36
N GLN A 642 9.23 0.49 20.53
CA GLN A 642 8.58 -0.78 20.22
C GLN A 642 9.33 -1.57 19.13
N ALA A 643 10.00 -0.85 18.22
CA ALA A 643 10.83 -1.46 17.18
C ALA A 643 11.98 -2.28 17.78
N VAL A 644 12.24 -3.47 17.23
CA VAL A 644 13.44 -4.25 17.57
C VAL A 644 14.67 -3.54 17.02
N ILE A 645 15.54 -3.05 17.91
CA ILE A 645 16.73 -2.23 17.63
C ILE A 645 18.03 -2.86 18.14
N ASP A 646 19.18 -2.36 17.70
CA ASP A 646 20.50 -2.79 18.17
C ASP A 646 20.96 -1.98 19.41
N ARG A 647 20.70 -0.67 19.42
CA ARG A 647 21.12 0.30 20.45
C ARG A 647 20.35 1.61 20.34
N TYR A 648 20.41 2.40 21.41
CA TYR A 648 20.18 3.85 21.33
C TYR A 648 21.50 4.58 21.12
N LEU A 649 21.43 5.77 20.51
CA LEU A 649 22.51 6.74 20.44
C LEU A 649 22.04 8.02 21.14
N VAL A 650 22.87 8.51 22.06
CA VAL A 650 22.62 9.72 22.84
C VAL A 650 23.69 10.76 22.49
N ARG A 651 23.29 11.87 21.88
CA ARG A 651 24.17 12.97 21.50
C ARG A 651 23.88 14.21 22.32
N TYR A 652 24.88 14.75 23.00
CA TYR A 652 24.76 16.00 23.73
C TYR A 652 25.69 17.06 23.15
N THR A 653 25.10 18.22 22.83
CA THR A 653 25.80 19.38 22.26
C THR A 653 25.63 20.56 23.21
N SER A 654 26.73 21.20 23.63
CA SER A 654 26.66 22.44 24.41
C SER A 654 26.32 23.65 23.55
N ALA A 655 25.83 24.72 24.18
CA ALA A 655 25.48 25.99 23.52
C ALA A 655 26.63 26.68 22.75
N ASP A 656 27.88 26.25 22.93
CA ASP A 656 29.08 26.71 22.21
C ASP A 656 29.55 25.75 21.09
N GLY A 657 28.87 24.61 20.90
CA GLY A 657 29.03 23.70 19.76
C GLY A 657 29.75 22.37 20.04
N ASP A 658 30.45 22.22 21.17
CA ASP A 658 31.09 20.93 21.52
C ASP A 658 30.04 19.83 21.60
N THR A 659 30.26 18.74 20.87
CA THR A 659 29.31 17.63 20.73
C THR A 659 29.96 16.31 21.11
N ARG A 660 29.26 15.48 21.88
CA ARG A 660 29.66 14.10 22.20
C ARG A 660 28.51 13.13 21.95
N GLU A 661 28.86 11.91 21.55
CA GLU A 661 27.92 10.81 21.32
C GLU A 661 28.27 9.63 22.25
N VAL A 662 27.25 8.98 22.80
CA VAL A 662 27.36 7.81 23.67
C VAL A 662 26.40 6.73 23.16
N PRO A 663 26.89 5.52 22.79
CA PRO A 663 26.03 4.38 22.49
C PRO A 663 25.49 3.79 23.80
N VAL A 664 24.19 3.49 23.82
CA VAL A 664 23.45 2.96 24.98
C VAL A 664 22.76 1.66 24.57
N GLY A 665 22.83 0.63 25.41
CA GLY A 665 22.32 -0.70 25.06
C GLY A 665 20.81 -0.71 24.81
N LYS A 666 20.32 -1.55 23.90
CA LYS A 666 18.87 -1.64 23.58
C LYS A 666 17.96 -1.94 24.79
N GLU A 667 18.49 -2.64 25.80
CA GLU A 667 17.79 -2.97 27.05
C GLU A 667 17.81 -1.81 28.09
N GLN A 668 18.43 -0.67 27.76
CA GLN A 668 18.60 0.47 28.67
C GLN A 668 17.74 1.66 28.22
N SER A 669 17.02 2.25 29.17
CA SER A 669 16.11 3.38 28.96
C SER A 669 16.62 4.69 29.58
N SER A 670 17.91 4.74 29.93
CA SER A 670 18.58 5.91 30.49
C SER A 670 20.10 5.84 30.35
N THR A 671 20.76 6.98 30.44
CA THR A 671 22.22 7.09 30.53
C THR A 671 22.66 8.31 31.35
N VAL A 672 23.87 8.26 31.90
CA VAL A 672 24.50 9.38 32.60
C VAL A 672 25.45 10.10 31.65
N LEU A 673 25.15 11.35 31.33
CA LEU A 673 26.03 12.22 30.55
C LEU A 673 27.17 12.69 31.45
N THR A 674 28.43 12.55 30.99
CA THR A 674 29.61 12.84 31.80
C THR A 674 30.54 13.87 31.19
N GLY A 675 31.21 14.65 32.06
CA GLY A 675 32.21 15.64 31.67
C GLY A 675 31.58 16.86 31.00
N LEU A 676 30.41 17.29 31.47
CA LEU A 676 29.76 18.54 31.09
C LEU A 676 30.50 19.73 31.72
N ARG A 677 30.34 20.93 31.14
CA ARG A 677 30.85 22.19 31.71
C ARG A 677 29.81 22.82 32.66
N PRO A 678 30.21 23.36 33.83
CA PRO A 678 29.29 24.03 34.75
C PRO A 678 28.59 25.26 34.17
N GLY A 679 27.35 25.51 34.60
CA GLY A 679 26.55 26.68 34.23
C GLY A 679 26.24 26.82 32.73
N MET A 680 26.46 25.75 31.96
CA MET A 680 26.21 25.64 30.52
C MET A 680 24.95 24.81 30.24
N GLU A 681 24.32 25.12 29.11
CA GLU A 681 23.15 24.41 28.62
C GLU A 681 23.54 23.44 27.49
N TYR A 682 23.01 22.22 27.58
CA TYR A 682 23.22 21.16 26.60
C TYR A 682 21.89 20.74 25.97
N THR A 683 21.83 20.69 24.64
CA THR A 683 20.75 20.04 23.90
C THR A 683 21.10 18.57 23.72
N VAL A 684 20.31 17.68 24.32
CA VAL A 684 20.51 16.23 24.28
C VAL A 684 19.51 15.65 23.28
N HIS A 685 20.01 14.92 22.28
CA HIS A 685 19.22 14.18 21.30
C HIS A 685 19.36 12.68 21.60
N VAL A 686 18.25 11.95 21.58
CA VAL A 686 18.21 10.48 21.67
C VAL A 686 17.50 9.91 20.47
N TRP A 687 18.07 8.87 19.87
CA TRP A 687 17.43 8.09 18.81
C TRP A 687 17.80 6.62 18.92
N ALA A 688 16.98 5.77 18.32
CA ALA A 688 17.21 4.34 18.25
C ALA A 688 17.81 3.96 16.88
N GLN A 689 18.66 2.93 16.83
CA GLN A 689 19.38 2.52 15.62
C GLN A 689 19.30 1.00 15.40
N LYS A 690 19.13 0.58 14.14
CA LYS A 690 19.04 -0.82 13.69
C LYS A 690 19.74 -0.94 12.33
N GLY A 691 20.92 -1.54 12.30
CA GLY A 691 21.82 -1.43 11.14
C GLY A 691 22.05 0.04 10.75
N ASP A 692 21.84 0.35 9.47
CA ASP A 692 21.95 1.72 8.94
C ASP A 692 20.68 2.58 9.13
N ARG A 693 19.60 2.03 9.70
CA ARG A 693 18.34 2.78 9.95
C ARG A 693 18.35 3.45 11.32
N GLU A 694 17.88 4.69 11.36
CA GLU A 694 17.72 5.49 12.58
C GLU A 694 16.25 5.90 12.80
N SER A 695 15.82 6.00 14.06
CA SER A 695 14.56 6.67 14.40
C SER A 695 14.66 8.18 14.21
N LYS A 696 13.52 8.88 14.21
CA LYS A 696 13.52 10.33 14.46
C LYS A 696 14.18 10.60 15.81
N LYS A 697 14.91 11.72 15.88
CA LYS A 697 15.68 12.12 17.07
C LYS A 697 14.76 12.93 17.97
N ALA A 698 14.50 12.44 19.17
CA ALA A 698 13.80 13.18 20.21
C ALA A 698 14.84 13.99 21.00
N ASP A 699 14.49 15.19 21.44
CA ASP A 699 15.39 16.08 22.18
C ASP A 699 14.88 16.45 23.57
N THR A 700 15.81 16.87 24.43
CA THR A 700 15.55 17.45 25.74
C THR A 700 16.72 18.34 26.16
N MET A 701 16.50 19.20 27.16
CA MET A 701 17.50 20.15 27.64
C MET A 701 18.14 19.66 28.94
N ALA A 702 19.46 19.83 29.05
CA ALA A 702 20.24 19.52 30.25
C ALA A 702 21.03 20.77 30.71
N PRO A 703 20.40 21.68 31.47
CA PRO A 703 21.02 22.89 31.98
C PRO A 703 21.83 22.61 33.26
N THR A 704 23.12 22.31 33.12
CA THR A 704 24.04 22.02 34.24
C THR A 704 23.96 23.05 35.38
N GLU A 705 24.23 22.61 36.61
CA GLU A 705 24.32 23.51 37.76
C GLU A 705 25.53 24.46 37.65
N ILE A 706 25.47 25.59 38.36
CA ILE A 706 26.59 26.50 38.54
C ILE A 706 27.52 25.87 39.60
N ASP A 707 28.80 25.71 39.28
CA ASP A 707 29.77 25.17 40.25
C ASP A 707 29.92 26.12 41.45
N SER A 708 30.12 25.54 42.64
CA SER A 708 30.27 26.29 43.89
C SER A 708 31.70 26.82 44.06
N PRO A 709 31.90 28.06 44.54
CA PRO A 709 33.23 28.58 44.87
C PRO A 709 33.98 27.65 45.83
N GLN A 710 35.27 27.44 45.61
CA GLN A 710 36.09 26.51 46.41
C GLN A 710 37.15 27.24 47.25
N ASN A 711 37.78 26.50 48.17
CA ASN A 711 38.89 26.99 49.00
C ASN A 711 38.62 28.33 49.71
N LEU A 712 37.43 28.47 50.30
CA LEU A 712 37.04 29.65 51.08
C LEU A 712 37.94 29.82 52.31
N VAL A 713 38.74 30.87 52.32
CA VAL A 713 39.64 31.20 53.43
C VAL A 713 39.39 32.62 53.95
N THR A 714 39.42 32.77 55.27
CA THR A 714 39.33 34.05 55.96
C THR A 714 40.72 34.52 56.38
N THR A 715 41.13 35.69 55.89
CA THR A 715 42.43 36.31 56.16
C THR A 715 42.24 37.75 56.63
N GLN A 716 43.31 38.40 57.12
CA GLN A 716 43.28 39.83 57.52
C GLN A 716 42.15 40.16 58.52
N VAL A 717 41.87 39.24 59.43
CA VAL A 717 40.86 39.40 60.48
C VAL A 717 41.32 40.46 61.48
N THR A 718 40.40 41.30 61.93
CA THR A 718 40.62 42.35 62.94
C THR A 718 39.47 42.32 63.96
N GLU A 719 39.38 43.31 64.85
CA GLU A 719 38.22 43.46 65.74
C GLU A 719 36.90 43.81 65.01
N ASN A 720 36.95 44.30 63.75
CA ASN A 720 35.75 44.81 63.05
C ASN A 720 35.69 44.55 61.53
N THR A 721 36.70 43.88 60.96
CA THR A 721 36.76 43.45 59.55
C THR A 721 37.34 42.04 59.42
N ALA A 722 37.05 41.38 58.29
CA ALA A 722 37.75 40.19 57.84
C ALA A 722 37.75 40.14 56.31
N THR A 723 38.83 39.72 55.68
CA THR A 723 38.87 39.49 54.22
C THR A 723 38.54 38.02 53.97
N VAL A 724 37.52 37.74 53.14
CA VAL A 724 37.21 36.38 52.68
C VAL A 724 37.56 36.25 51.21
N SER A 725 38.20 35.16 50.83
CA SER A 725 38.62 34.86 49.47
C SER A 725 38.35 33.41 49.09
N TRP A 726 38.11 33.15 47.79
CA TRP A 726 37.71 31.86 47.22
C TRP A 726 38.27 31.69 45.81
N ASP A 727 38.36 30.45 45.34
CA ASP A 727 38.69 30.16 43.94
C ASP A 727 37.51 30.52 43.01
N PRO A 728 37.75 31.18 41.86
CA PRO A 728 36.70 31.49 40.89
C PRO A 728 36.01 30.24 40.34
N VAL A 729 34.70 30.37 40.09
CA VAL A 729 33.89 29.33 39.44
C VAL A 729 34.10 29.30 37.93
N GLN A 730 33.93 28.13 37.31
CA GLN A 730 34.08 27.92 35.87
C GLN A 730 32.84 28.38 35.08
N ALA A 731 31.66 28.30 35.69
CA ALA A 731 30.42 28.79 35.12
C ALA A 731 30.47 30.31 34.83
N VAL A 732 30.00 30.71 33.64
CA VAL A 732 29.78 32.13 33.34
C VAL A 732 28.63 32.66 34.21
N ILE A 733 28.93 33.58 35.12
CA ILE A 733 28.05 34.12 36.17
C ILE A 733 27.93 35.65 36.10
N ASP A 734 26.94 36.22 36.78
CA ASP A 734 26.76 37.68 36.86
C ASP A 734 27.54 38.30 38.03
N ARG A 735 27.55 37.60 39.18
CA ARG A 735 28.15 38.03 40.45
C ARG A 735 28.31 36.87 41.43
N TYR A 736 29.12 37.09 42.46
CA TYR A 736 29.03 36.32 43.71
C TYR A 736 28.15 37.07 44.72
N LEU A 737 27.53 36.33 45.63
CA LEU A 737 26.87 36.85 46.83
C LEU A 737 27.60 36.30 48.06
N VAL A 738 27.98 37.22 48.96
CA VAL A 738 28.70 36.92 50.19
C VAL A 738 27.81 37.29 51.37
N ARG A 739 27.35 36.30 52.13
CA ARG A 739 26.45 36.47 53.28
C ARG A 739 27.13 36.02 54.57
N TYR A 740 27.29 36.94 55.52
CA TYR A 740 27.92 36.67 56.81
C TYR A 740 26.93 36.86 57.95
N THR A 741 26.83 35.85 58.81
CA THR A 741 25.89 35.75 59.93
C THR A 741 26.67 35.57 61.22
N SER A 742 26.47 36.50 62.17
CA SER A 742 27.01 36.38 63.53
C SER A 742 26.35 35.24 64.31
N ALA A 743 27.02 34.73 65.34
CA ALA A 743 26.45 33.76 66.27
C ALA A 743 25.12 34.22 66.93
N ASP A 744 24.88 35.54 67.04
CA ASP A 744 23.64 36.12 67.59
C ASP A 744 22.50 36.22 66.56
N GLY A 745 22.73 35.82 65.30
CA GLY A 745 21.76 35.83 64.20
C GLY A 745 21.82 37.04 63.27
N ASP A 746 22.47 38.15 63.64
CA ASP A 746 22.63 39.31 62.75
C ASP A 746 23.32 38.88 61.46
N THR A 747 22.66 39.12 60.33
CA THR A 747 23.09 38.69 59.00
C THR A 747 23.23 39.89 58.08
N ARG A 748 24.31 39.92 57.29
CA ARG A 748 24.53 40.88 56.21
C ARG A 748 24.89 40.17 54.93
N GLU A 749 24.52 40.77 53.80
CA GLU A 749 24.79 40.24 52.47
C GLU A 749 25.41 41.33 51.59
N VAL A 750 26.40 40.96 50.79
CA VAL A 750 27.19 41.86 49.93
C VAL A 750 27.32 41.23 48.55
N PRO A 751 26.85 41.89 47.47
CA PRO A 751 27.15 41.47 46.11
C PRO A 751 28.60 41.80 45.75
N VAL A 752 29.28 40.85 45.11
CA VAL A 752 30.69 40.93 44.72
C VAL A 752 30.79 40.65 43.22
N GLY A 753 31.61 41.42 42.49
CA GLY A 753 31.69 41.31 41.03
C GLY A 753 32.19 39.95 40.58
N LYS A 754 31.71 39.43 39.44
CA LYS A 754 32.13 38.14 38.88
C LYS A 754 33.66 38.00 38.67
N GLU A 755 34.35 39.11 38.42
CA GLU A 755 35.81 39.17 38.26
C GLU A 755 36.58 39.18 39.60
N GLN A 756 35.90 39.13 40.75
CA GLN A 756 36.49 39.27 42.08
C GLN A 756 36.44 37.95 42.86
N SER A 757 37.61 37.47 43.27
CA SER A 757 37.82 36.27 44.10
C SER A 757 37.94 36.56 45.61
N SER A 758 37.64 37.79 46.04
CA SER A 758 37.70 38.18 47.46
C SER A 758 36.85 39.41 47.76
N THR A 759 36.47 39.58 49.03
CA THR A 759 35.85 40.80 49.55
C THR A 759 36.17 41.04 51.03
N VAL A 760 36.05 42.29 51.47
CA VAL A 760 36.26 42.69 52.87
C VAL A 760 34.91 42.81 53.58
N LEU A 761 34.68 41.93 54.54
CA LEU A 761 33.54 42.00 55.47
C LEU A 761 33.78 43.16 56.43
N THR A 762 32.77 44.00 56.66
CA THR A 762 32.93 45.28 57.38
C THR A 762 31.87 45.50 58.44
N GLY A 763 32.26 46.19 59.52
CA GLY A 763 31.38 46.49 60.65
C GLY A 763 30.98 45.23 61.44
N LEU A 764 31.90 44.29 61.57
CA LEU A 764 31.80 43.12 62.46
C LEU A 764 31.92 43.58 63.93
N ARG A 765 31.45 42.74 64.87
CA ARG A 765 31.64 42.95 66.31
C ARG A 765 32.96 42.35 66.80
N PRO A 766 33.69 42.98 67.75
CA PRO A 766 34.89 42.40 68.37
C PRO A 766 34.61 41.11 69.17
N GLY A 767 35.48 40.11 69.05
CA GLY A 767 35.41 38.84 69.78
C GLY A 767 34.19 37.96 69.48
N VAL A 768 33.61 38.07 68.28
CA VAL A 768 32.39 37.37 67.82
C VAL A 768 32.72 36.50 66.59
N GLU A 769 32.10 35.32 66.52
CA GLU A 769 32.21 34.42 65.38
C GLU A 769 31.13 34.71 64.33
N TYR A 770 31.55 34.70 63.06
CA TYR A 770 30.69 34.87 61.89
C TYR A 770 30.81 33.65 60.97
N THR A 771 29.70 33.01 60.65
CA THR A 771 29.62 32.06 59.54
C THR A 771 29.46 32.84 58.24
N VAL A 772 30.34 32.61 57.27
CA VAL A 772 30.41 33.33 55.99
C VAL A 772 30.09 32.36 54.87
N HIS A 773 28.98 32.57 54.17
CA HIS A 773 28.61 31.82 52.97
C HIS A 773 28.98 32.60 51.71
N VAL A 774 29.48 31.91 50.69
CA VAL A 774 29.70 32.45 49.34
C VAL A 774 29.04 31.54 48.30
N TRP A 775 28.34 32.14 47.35
CA TRP A 775 27.80 31.44 46.19
C TRP A 775 27.82 32.33 44.95
N ALA A 776 27.75 31.73 43.77
CA ALA A 776 27.65 32.42 42.50
C ALA A 776 26.19 32.51 42.04
N GLN A 777 25.85 33.56 41.28
CA GLN A 777 24.49 33.81 40.78
C GLN A 777 24.52 34.17 39.28
N LYS A 778 23.55 33.64 38.52
CA LYS A 778 23.34 33.89 37.08
C LYS A 778 21.84 33.94 36.80
N GLY A 779 21.30 35.14 36.58
CA GLY A 779 19.85 35.36 36.65
C GLY A 779 19.26 34.86 37.97
N ASP A 780 18.19 34.07 37.90
CA ASP A 780 17.55 33.45 39.06
C ASP A 780 18.24 32.15 39.56
N ARG A 781 19.32 31.69 38.88
CA ARG A 781 20.04 30.47 39.25
C ARG A 781 21.19 30.78 40.22
N GLU A 782 21.32 29.97 41.26
CA GLU A 782 22.39 30.06 42.27
C GLU A 782 23.26 28.78 42.27
N SER A 783 24.55 28.90 42.59
CA SER A 783 25.39 27.74 42.92
C SER A 783 25.05 27.18 44.31
N ARG A 784 25.52 25.96 44.60
CA ARG A 784 25.62 25.49 45.98
C ARG A 784 26.49 26.47 46.80
N LYS A 785 26.11 26.69 48.06
CA LYS A 785 26.72 27.71 48.94
C LYS A 785 27.87 27.08 49.72
N ALA A 786 29.08 27.54 49.46
CA ALA A 786 30.25 27.17 50.25
C ALA A 786 30.32 28.05 51.50
N ASP A 787 30.93 27.56 52.58
CA ASP A 787 31.01 28.29 53.85
C ASP A 787 32.41 28.24 54.51
N THR A 788 32.64 29.20 55.41
CA THR A 788 33.85 29.34 56.23
C THR A 788 33.56 30.20 57.46
N THR A 789 34.39 30.15 58.50
CA THR A 789 34.16 30.85 59.79
C THR A 789 35.19 31.95 60.04
N ALA A 790 34.72 33.20 60.23
CA ALA A 790 35.56 34.34 60.62
C ALA A 790 35.33 34.70 62.10
N LEU A 791 36.32 34.44 62.95
CA LEU A 791 36.30 34.78 64.38
C LEU A 791 37.08 36.09 64.64
N THR A 792 36.39 37.20 64.87
CA THR A 792 37.01 38.52 65.03
C THR A 792 37.91 38.62 66.26
N ASP A 793 38.86 39.54 66.23
CA ASP A 793 39.78 39.81 67.35
C ASP A 793 39.12 40.57 68.50
N ILE A 794 39.75 40.45 69.68
CA ILE A 794 39.38 41.13 70.91
C ILE A 794 39.87 42.59 70.80
N ASP A 795 38.97 43.56 70.90
CA ASP A 795 39.38 44.96 70.91
C ASP A 795 40.20 45.28 72.18
N PRO A 796 41.22 46.15 72.10
CA PRO A 796 42.04 46.50 73.25
C PRO A 796 41.23 47.26 74.31
N PRO A 797 41.59 47.16 75.61
CA PRO A 797 41.08 48.08 76.62
C PRO A 797 41.41 49.53 76.25
N GLN A 798 40.72 50.51 76.83
CA GLN A 798 40.87 51.90 76.42
C GLN A 798 41.29 52.81 77.58
N ASN A 799 41.96 53.93 77.27
CA ASN A 799 42.27 55.00 78.24
C ASN A 799 43.15 54.57 79.44
N LEU A 800 44.09 53.61 79.26
CA LEU A 800 45.05 53.24 80.30
C LEU A 800 45.89 54.46 80.73
N ARG A 801 45.79 54.84 81.99
CA ARG A 801 46.46 56.04 82.53
C ARG A 801 46.80 55.93 84.03
N PRO A 802 47.94 56.50 84.48
CA PRO A 802 48.24 56.66 85.90
C PRO A 802 47.40 57.78 86.54
N SER A 803 47.24 57.69 87.86
CA SER A 803 46.51 58.62 88.72
C SER A 803 47.00 58.47 90.17
N SER A 804 46.74 59.47 91.03
CA SER A 804 47.08 59.42 92.47
C SER A 804 48.53 58.98 92.77
N VAL A 805 49.50 59.48 92.00
CA VAL A 805 50.91 59.09 92.12
C VAL A 805 51.60 59.85 93.26
N THR A 806 52.41 59.15 94.05
CA THR A 806 53.05 59.65 95.27
C THR A 806 54.59 59.57 95.17
N GLN A 807 55.29 59.56 96.31
CA GLN A 807 56.72 59.25 96.36
C GLN A 807 57.00 57.74 96.20
N SER A 808 56.02 56.85 96.44
CA SER A 808 56.21 55.39 96.48
C SER A 808 55.02 54.54 96.01
N SER A 809 54.01 55.15 95.37
CA SER A 809 52.84 54.45 94.83
C SER A 809 52.17 55.18 93.66
N GLY A 810 51.28 54.51 92.94
CA GLY A 810 50.41 55.12 91.92
C GLY A 810 49.32 54.16 91.41
N VAL A 811 48.16 54.72 91.03
CA VAL A 811 46.97 53.96 90.61
C VAL A 811 46.78 54.05 89.10
N LEU A 812 46.77 52.91 88.43
CA LEU A 812 46.39 52.78 87.02
C LEU A 812 44.88 52.65 86.89
N THR A 813 44.30 53.25 85.84
CA THR A 813 42.88 53.12 85.48
C THR A 813 42.71 52.93 83.98
N TRP A 814 41.68 52.19 83.56
CA TRP A 814 41.32 51.95 82.16
C TRP A 814 39.79 51.75 82.01
N LYS A 815 39.31 51.67 80.77
CA LYS A 815 37.95 51.21 80.42
C LYS A 815 38.01 49.79 79.85
N PRO A 816 36.98 48.96 80.09
CA PRO A 816 36.89 47.63 79.47
C PRO A 816 36.76 47.71 77.94
N PRO A 817 37.15 46.66 77.21
CA PRO A 817 36.86 46.49 75.80
C PRO A 817 35.38 46.14 75.55
N SER A 818 35.00 46.10 74.28
CA SER A 818 33.65 45.80 73.79
C SER A 818 33.39 44.30 73.67
N ALA A 819 34.43 43.53 73.32
CA ALA A 819 34.43 42.07 73.31
C ALA A 819 34.19 41.50 74.72
N GLN A 820 33.47 40.38 74.80
CA GLN A 820 33.37 39.60 76.04
C GLN A 820 34.71 38.94 76.35
N ILE A 821 35.28 39.26 77.51
CA ILE A 821 36.61 38.82 77.98
C ILE A 821 36.53 38.08 79.32
N ASP A 822 37.55 37.28 79.60
CA ASP A 822 37.70 36.55 80.87
C ASP A 822 38.50 37.38 81.90
N GLY A 823 39.47 38.15 81.42
CA GLY A 823 40.29 39.03 82.26
C GLY A 823 41.26 39.92 81.49
N TYR A 824 42.21 40.50 82.23
CA TYR A 824 43.32 41.28 81.71
C TYR A 824 44.66 40.74 82.22
N ILE A 825 45.73 41.01 81.46
CA ILE A 825 47.12 40.84 81.88
C ILE A 825 47.72 42.25 81.92
N LEU A 826 48.13 42.69 83.10
CA LEU A 826 48.84 43.94 83.34
C LEU A 826 50.33 43.63 83.52
N THR A 827 51.18 44.18 82.66
CA THR A 827 52.63 43.92 82.66
C THR A 827 53.39 45.22 82.83
N TYR A 828 54.23 45.32 83.87
CA TYR A 828 55.02 46.52 84.18
C TYR A 828 56.48 46.18 84.49
N GLN A 829 57.39 47.09 84.14
CA GLN A 829 58.83 46.87 84.20
C GLN A 829 59.52 47.89 85.10
N PHE A 830 60.43 47.43 85.95
CA PHE A 830 61.27 48.23 86.83
C PHE A 830 62.59 48.66 86.12
N PRO A 831 63.29 49.72 86.59
CA PRO A 831 64.48 50.24 85.91
C PRO A 831 65.70 49.31 85.91
N ASP A 832 65.70 48.30 86.79
CA ASP A 832 66.66 47.18 86.82
C ASP A 832 66.45 46.15 85.70
N GLY A 833 65.34 46.26 84.95
CA GLY A 833 64.92 45.30 83.93
C GLY A 833 63.90 44.27 84.41
N THR A 834 63.55 44.23 85.71
CA THR A 834 62.60 43.25 86.25
C THR A 834 61.19 43.53 85.73
N VAL A 835 60.60 42.56 85.04
CA VAL A 835 59.20 42.60 84.58
C VAL A 835 58.31 41.85 85.57
N LYS A 836 57.15 42.42 85.90
CA LYS A 836 56.07 41.73 86.63
C LYS A 836 54.80 41.72 85.78
N GLU A 837 54.19 40.54 85.67
CA GLU A 837 52.84 40.36 85.11
C GLU A 837 51.84 40.12 86.25
N VAL A 838 50.64 40.68 86.11
CA VAL A 838 49.52 40.50 87.05
C VAL A 838 48.27 40.18 86.24
N GLN A 839 47.64 39.04 86.52
CA GLN A 839 46.32 38.71 85.98
C GLN A 839 45.23 39.40 86.80
N LEU A 840 44.25 39.97 86.10
CA LEU A 840 43.13 40.74 86.63
C LEU A 840 41.82 40.17 86.09
N GLY A 841 40.74 40.23 86.86
CA GLY A 841 39.44 39.72 86.42
C GLY A 841 38.75 40.66 85.44
N ARG A 842 37.83 40.15 84.61
CA ARG A 842 37.06 40.93 83.62
C ARG A 842 36.38 42.20 84.16
N GLY A 843 36.06 42.24 85.46
CA GLY A 843 35.45 43.39 86.13
C GLY A 843 36.43 44.51 86.53
N ASP A 844 37.74 44.25 86.50
CA ASP A 844 38.73 45.20 86.99
C ASP A 844 38.95 46.36 86.01
N GLN A 845 38.96 47.58 86.55
CA GLN A 845 39.15 48.85 85.81
C GLN A 845 40.20 49.76 86.49
N ARG A 846 40.79 49.27 87.58
CA ARG A 846 41.82 49.95 88.37
C ARG A 846 42.82 48.95 88.94
N PHE A 847 44.08 49.35 89.05
CA PHE A 847 45.12 48.61 89.76
C PHE A 847 46.06 49.57 90.48
N GLU A 848 46.58 49.20 91.64
CA GLU A 848 47.39 50.07 92.49
C GLU A 848 48.79 49.48 92.67
N LEU A 849 49.81 50.20 92.21
CA LEU A 849 51.21 49.87 92.46
C LEU A 849 51.64 50.55 93.77
N GLN A 850 52.23 49.77 94.67
CA GLN A 850 52.80 50.21 95.94
C GLN A 850 54.25 49.71 96.06
N GLY A 851 55.05 50.37 96.92
CA GLY A 851 56.44 49.98 97.14
C GLY A 851 57.39 50.42 96.01
N LEU A 852 57.07 51.53 95.35
CA LEU A 852 57.93 52.14 94.32
C LEU A 852 59.03 52.99 94.96
N GLU A 853 60.17 53.11 94.29
CA GLU A 853 61.26 53.99 94.71
C GLU A 853 60.99 55.45 94.31
N GLN A 854 61.67 56.39 94.97
CA GLN A 854 61.47 57.83 94.77
C GLN A 854 62.24 58.35 93.54
N GLY A 855 61.53 58.98 92.60
CA GLY A 855 62.07 59.51 91.34
C GLY A 855 62.10 58.51 90.18
N VAL A 856 61.60 57.29 90.37
CA VAL A 856 61.57 56.22 89.36
C VAL A 856 60.43 56.42 88.36
N THR A 857 60.67 56.05 87.10
CA THR A 857 59.66 55.95 86.03
C THR A 857 59.55 54.52 85.53
N LEU A 858 58.32 54.03 85.37
CA LEU A 858 57.98 52.65 84.99
C LEU A 858 57.13 52.64 83.72
N PRO A 859 57.50 51.92 82.65
CA PRO A 859 56.58 51.57 81.58
C PRO A 859 55.61 50.46 82.04
N VAL A 860 54.37 50.58 81.59
CA VAL A 860 53.25 49.71 81.94
C VAL A 860 52.48 49.38 80.67
N SER A 861 52.07 48.13 80.52
CA SER A 861 51.19 47.67 79.44
C SER A 861 50.01 46.86 79.98
N LEU A 862 48.90 46.85 79.24
CA LEU A 862 47.68 46.09 79.55
C LEU A 862 47.18 45.39 78.28
N VAL A 863 46.73 44.15 78.45
CA VAL A 863 46.14 43.29 77.42
C VAL A 863 44.85 42.69 77.98
N ALA A 864 43.77 42.60 77.19
CA ALA A 864 42.59 41.80 77.55
C ALA A 864 42.71 40.38 76.95
N PHE A 865 42.09 39.37 77.57
CA PHE A 865 42.14 38.00 77.06
C PHE A 865 40.81 37.25 77.19
N LYS A 866 40.63 36.24 76.32
CA LYS A 866 39.51 35.29 76.33
C LYS A 866 40.03 33.92 75.91
N GLY A 867 40.05 32.95 76.82
CA GLY A 867 40.88 31.75 76.68
C GLY A 867 42.33 32.12 76.36
N ASP A 868 42.93 31.43 75.39
CA ASP A 868 44.31 31.72 74.93
C ASP A 868 44.43 32.99 74.06
N ARG A 869 43.32 33.54 73.55
CA ARG A 869 43.33 34.72 72.68
C ARG A 869 43.53 36.00 73.48
N ARG A 870 44.37 36.89 72.95
CA ARG A 870 44.76 38.17 73.56
C ARG A 870 44.43 39.34 72.64
N SER A 871 44.02 40.47 73.21
CA SER A 871 43.89 41.75 72.48
C SER A 871 45.27 42.29 72.10
N ARG A 872 45.28 43.31 71.23
CA ARG A 872 46.45 44.20 71.11
C ARG A 872 46.77 44.85 72.48
N SER A 873 48.05 45.08 72.75
CA SER A 873 48.53 45.70 74.00
C SER A 873 48.46 47.22 73.95
N ILE A 874 47.96 47.85 75.01
CA ILE A 874 48.06 49.30 75.22
C ILE A 874 49.11 49.60 76.29
N SER A 875 49.74 50.78 76.27
CA SER A 875 50.81 51.12 77.20
C SER A 875 50.77 52.56 77.72
N THR A 876 51.31 52.78 78.91
CA THR A 876 51.47 54.09 79.57
C THR A 876 52.75 54.10 80.43
N THR A 877 53.08 55.23 81.05
CA THR A 877 54.23 55.38 81.97
C THR A 877 53.82 56.02 83.29
N LEU A 878 54.45 55.64 84.40
CA LEU A 878 54.13 56.07 85.77
C LEU A 878 55.41 56.52 86.50
N SER A 879 55.41 57.72 87.10
CA SER A 879 56.63 58.39 87.63
C SER A 879 56.45 59.02 89.03
N THR A 880 57.36 58.76 89.98
CA THR A 880 57.30 59.27 91.38
C THR A 880 58.10 60.57 91.62
N VAL A 881 57.93 61.24 92.78
CA VAL A 881 58.30 62.66 92.99
C VAL A 881 59.49 62.87 93.98
N GLY A 882 60.48 63.70 93.61
CA GLY A 882 61.73 63.97 94.39
C GLY A 882 61.72 65.12 95.42
N ALA A 883 62.86 65.34 96.09
CA ALA A 883 63.05 66.24 97.25
C ALA A 883 63.76 67.60 96.94
N ARG A 884 63.78 68.53 97.92
CA ARG A 884 64.13 69.96 97.71
C ARG A 884 65.60 70.34 97.94
N PHE A 885 66.22 69.86 99.02
CA PHE A 885 67.63 70.10 99.36
C PHE A 885 68.36 68.74 99.45
N PRO A 886 69.06 68.28 98.39
CA PRO A 886 69.69 66.96 98.38
C PRO A 886 70.78 66.78 99.46
N HIS A 887 71.51 67.84 99.81
CA HIS A 887 72.59 67.83 100.79
C HIS A 887 72.38 68.97 101.80
N PRO A 888 71.52 68.81 102.82
CA PRO A 888 71.20 69.87 103.77
C PRO A 888 72.40 70.24 104.63
N SER A 889 72.75 71.54 104.74
CA SER A 889 73.95 71.96 105.47
C SER A 889 73.81 72.07 106.99
N ASP A 890 72.57 72.06 107.47
CA ASP A 890 72.19 72.32 108.85
C ASP A 890 70.75 71.81 109.10
N CYS A 891 70.34 71.75 110.36
CA CYS A 891 69.03 71.24 110.74
C CYS A 891 67.85 72.07 110.20
N SER A 892 68.02 73.37 109.90
CA SER A 892 66.94 74.17 109.29
C SER A 892 66.66 73.78 107.84
N GLN A 893 67.67 73.29 107.11
CA GLN A 893 67.50 72.74 105.76
C GLN A 893 66.92 71.32 105.77
N VAL A 894 67.26 70.51 106.79
CA VAL A 894 66.60 69.22 107.06
C VAL A 894 65.10 69.43 107.27
N GLN A 895 64.71 70.41 108.08
CA GLN A 895 63.32 70.77 108.35
C GLN A 895 62.59 71.27 107.08
N GLN A 896 63.28 72.04 106.21
CA GLN A 896 62.73 72.49 104.92
C GLN A 896 62.55 71.38 103.86
N ASN A 897 63.10 70.18 104.08
CA ASN A 897 62.77 68.96 103.34
C ASN A 897 61.52 68.24 103.89
N SER A 898 60.76 68.88 104.78
CA SER A 898 59.60 68.32 105.49
C SER A 898 59.93 67.25 106.55
N ASN A 899 61.20 67.11 106.94
CA ASN A 899 61.62 66.26 108.06
C ASN A 899 61.49 67.04 109.38
N VAL A 900 60.31 67.00 110.00
CA VAL A 900 59.95 67.85 111.15
C VAL A 900 60.15 67.21 112.53
N ALA A 901 60.63 65.97 112.61
CA ALA A 901 60.87 65.29 113.89
C ALA A 901 62.28 65.52 114.42
N SER A 902 62.46 65.69 115.73
CA SER A 902 63.79 65.70 116.37
C SER A 902 64.48 64.34 116.30
N GLY A 903 65.82 64.34 116.20
CA GLY A 903 66.61 63.11 116.17
C GLY A 903 67.98 63.27 115.49
N LEU A 904 68.64 62.14 115.21
CA LEU A 904 69.91 62.13 114.47
C LEU A 904 69.68 62.33 112.97
N TYR A 905 70.36 63.32 112.40
CA TYR A 905 70.39 63.55 110.94
C TYR A 905 71.84 63.72 110.45
N THR A 906 72.06 63.36 109.19
CA THR A 906 73.29 63.69 108.48
C THR A 906 73.11 65.06 107.82
N ILE A 907 73.88 66.04 108.28
CA ILE A 907 74.07 67.31 107.58
C ILE A 907 75.39 67.28 106.80
N TYR A 908 75.54 68.14 105.80
CA TYR A 908 76.69 68.18 104.92
C TYR A 908 77.41 69.52 105.08
N LEU A 909 78.67 69.53 105.53
CA LEU A 909 79.34 70.78 105.88
C LEU A 909 79.41 71.72 104.66
N HIS A 910 78.78 72.89 104.78
CA HIS A 910 78.58 73.89 103.71
C HIS A 910 77.80 73.37 102.47
N GLY A 911 77.05 72.28 102.59
CA GLY A 911 76.28 71.64 101.50
C GLY A 911 77.10 70.65 100.65
N ASP A 912 78.33 70.34 101.05
CA ASP A 912 79.25 69.45 100.35
C ASP A 912 78.95 67.97 100.66
N ALA A 913 78.45 67.24 99.66
CA ALA A 913 78.14 65.81 99.73
C ALA A 913 79.32 64.94 100.24
N SER A 914 80.57 65.36 100.02
CA SER A 914 81.77 64.65 100.48
C SER A 914 82.09 64.86 101.96
N ARG A 915 81.40 65.77 102.65
CA ARG A 915 81.66 66.15 104.06
C ARG A 915 80.44 65.95 104.98
N PRO A 916 79.91 64.72 105.10
CA PRO A 916 78.83 64.41 106.03
C PRO A 916 79.28 64.58 107.49
N LEU A 917 78.41 65.16 108.31
CA LEU A 917 78.51 65.24 109.75
C LEU A 917 77.17 64.83 110.35
N GLN A 918 77.18 63.81 111.21
CA GLN A 918 75.99 63.43 111.96
C GLN A 918 75.80 64.37 113.16
N VAL A 919 74.59 64.91 113.31
CA VAL A 919 74.21 65.79 114.42
C VAL A 919 72.86 65.39 115.00
N TYR A 920 72.62 65.73 116.27
CA TYR A 920 71.27 65.72 116.81
C TYR A 920 70.58 67.03 116.44
N CYS A 921 69.52 66.93 115.62
CA CYS A 921 68.63 68.05 115.34
C CYS A 921 67.50 68.08 116.36
N ASP A 922 67.34 69.22 117.03
CA ASP A 922 66.13 69.58 117.76
C ASP A 922 65.23 70.43 116.85
N MET A 923 64.09 69.85 116.49
CA MET A 923 63.06 70.44 115.65
C MET A 923 61.87 70.95 116.47
N ASP A 924 61.79 70.60 117.75
CA ASP A 924 60.64 70.88 118.63
C ASP A 924 60.78 72.23 119.35
N THR A 925 62.00 72.57 119.79
CA THR A 925 62.24 73.80 120.57
C THR A 925 62.23 75.05 119.67
N ASP A 926 61.43 76.05 120.04
CA ASP A 926 61.54 77.43 119.50
C ASP A 926 61.41 77.52 117.96
N GLY A 927 60.58 76.67 117.36
CA GLY A 927 60.39 76.56 115.91
C GLY A 927 61.38 75.64 115.18
N GLY A 928 62.32 75.02 115.92
CA GLY A 928 63.23 74.00 115.40
C GLY A 928 64.46 74.51 114.68
N GLY A 929 65.10 73.60 113.94
CA GLY A 929 66.28 73.86 113.14
C GLY A 929 67.59 73.90 113.93
N TRP A 930 67.61 73.43 115.19
CA TRP A 930 68.75 73.51 116.09
C TRP A 930 69.70 72.31 115.98
N ILE A 931 71.00 72.58 115.82
CA ILE A 931 72.09 71.62 116.00
C ILE A 931 72.46 71.59 117.48
N VAL A 932 72.16 70.50 118.20
CA VAL A 932 72.61 70.31 119.59
C VAL A 932 74.09 69.94 119.60
N PHE A 933 74.88 70.57 120.47
CA PHE A 933 76.32 70.34 120.57
C PHE A 933 76.83 69.99 121.98
N GLN A 934 76.03 70.24 123.02
CA GLN A 934 76.31 69.80 124.39
C GLN A 934 74.98 69.39 125.04
N ARG A 935 74.98 68.29 125.78
CA ARG A 935 73.87 67.93 126.68
C ARG A 935 74.39 67.28 127.96
N ARG A 936 73.84 67.70 129.10
CA ARG A 936 73.87 67.03 130.41
C ARG A 936 72.43 66.81 130.86
N ASN A 937 72.09 65.60 131.29
CA ASN A 937 70.72 65.24 131.71
C ASN A 937 70.64 63.97 132.60
N THR A 938 71.75 63.24 132.80
CA THR A 938 71.76 61.97 133.55
C THR A 938 72.96 61.80 134.46
N GLY A 939 74.04 62.59 134.29
CA GLY A 939 75.24 62.53 135.10
C GLY A 939 76.11 61.28 134.89
N GLN A 940 75.79 60.45 133.89
CA GLN A 940 76.53 59.22 133.60
C GLN A 940 77.85 59.49 132.87
N LEU A 941 77.93 60.60 132.13
CA LEU A 941 79.14 61.04 131.45
C LEU A 941 79.88 62.09 132.27
N ASP A 942 81.11 61.75 132.67
CA ASP A 942 82.07 62.70 133.23
C ASP A 942 82.55 63.67 132.14
N PHE A 943 82.56 64.97 132.45
CA PHE A 943 83.03 66.05 131.58
C PHE A 943 84.39 66.64 132.01
N PHE A 944 85.01 66.15 133.09
CA PHE A 944 86.36 66.56 133.51
C PHE A 944 87.43 65.95 132.59
N LYS A 945 87.45 66.41 131.34
CA LYS A 945 88.27 65.86 130.25
C LYS A 945 89.47 66.71 129.89
N ARG A 946 90.48 66.03 129.34
CA ARG A 946 91.69 66.62 128.76
C ARG A 946 91.40 67.39 127.47
N TRP A 947 92.25 68.37 127.16
CA TRP A 947 92.16 69.24 125.98
C TRP A 947 91.78 68.50 124.70
N ARG A 948 92.52 67.44 124.37
CA ARG A 948 92.34 66.65 123.14
C ARG A 948 90.92 66.07 123.02
N THR A 949 90.38 65.55 124.11
CA THR A 949 89.02 64.99 124.17
C THR A 949 87.96 66.06 123.86
N TYR A 950 88.14 67.28 124.38
CA TYR A 950 87.26 68.42 124.07
C TYR A 950 87.36 68.88 122.61
N VAL A 951 88.50 68.67 121.95
CA VAL A 951 88.69 68.93 120.52
C VAL A 951 87.95 67.90 119.66
N GLU A 952 88.18 66.61 119.91
CA GLU A 952 87.64 65.50 119.13
C GLU A 952 86.13 65.30 119.34
N GLY A 953 85.64 65.56 120.56
CA GLY A 953 84.26 65.28 121.00
C GLY A 953 84.16 63.95 121.77
N PHE A 954 83.14 63.83 122.61
CA PHE A 954 82.91 62.66 123.45
C PHE A 954 81.44 62.49 123.86
N GLY A 955 81.00 61.26 124.12
CA GLY A 955 79.62 60.93 124.50
C GLY A 955 78.74 60.45 123.34
N ASP A 956 77.44 60.38 123.60
CA ASP A 956 76.40 59.88 122.69
C ASP A 956 75.41 61.02 122.38
N PRO A 957 75.24 61.47 121.12
CA PRO A 957 74.33 62.56 120.79
C PRO A 957 72.85 62.33 121.14
N MET A 958 72.43 61.07 121.36
CA MET A 958 71.10 60.72 121.87
C MET A 958 70.98 60.82 123.40
N LYS A 959 72.11 61.02 124.11
CA LYS A 959 72.21 61.10 125.58
C LYS A 959 73.06 62.33 125.97
N GLU A 960 74.01 62.16 126.89
CA GLU A 960 75.00 63.18 127.24
C GLU A 960 76.18 63.17 126.28
N PHE A 961 76.61 64.35 125.83
CA PHE A 961 77.75 64.50 124.92
C PHE A 961 78.32 65.93 124.86
N TRP A 962 79.51 66.01 124.29
CA TRP A 962 80.15 67.22 123.76
C TRP A 962 80.56 66.96 122.32
N LEU A 963 80.06 67.75 121.36
CA LEU A 963 80.23 67.52 119.92
C LEU A 963 81.70 67.48 119.49
N GLY A 964 82.53 68.38 120.04
CA GLY A 964 83.95 68.57 119.71
C GLY A 964 84.24 69.98 119.18
N LEU A 965 85.29 70.63 119.69
CA LEU A 965 85.64 72.02 119.34
C LEU A 965 86.00 72.19 117.84
N ASP A 966 86.60 71.19 117.19
CA ASP A 966 86.89 71.26 115.75
C ASP A 966 85.62 71.21 114.89
N LYS A 967 84.61 70.42 115.29
CA LYS A 967 83.29 70.41 114.61
C LYS A 967 82.55 71.72 114.83
N LEU A 968 82.59 72.27 116.06
CA LEU A 968 82.02 73.59 116.35
C LEU A 968 82.69 74.73 115.57
N HIS A 969 84.02 74.68 115.42
CA HIS A 969 84.76 75.60 114.56
C HIS A 969 84.32 75.47 113.09
N ASN A 970 84.25 74.25 112.56
CA ASN A 970 83.83 73.99 111.18
C ASN A 970 82.35 74.30 110.88
N LEU A 971 81.48 74.28 111.90
CA LEU A 971 80.07 74.69 111.78
C LEU A 971 79.89 76.20 111.86
N THR A 972 80.61 76.88 112.77
CA THR A 972 80.46 78.32 113.02
C THR A 972 81.40 79.22 112.20
N THR A 973 82.25 78.63 111.36
CA THR A 973 83.17 79.36 110.47
C THR A 973 83.18 78.76 109.06
N GLY A 974 83.64 79.54 108.07
CA GLY A 974 83.63 79.11 106.66
C GLY A 974 82.29 79.28 105.94
N THR A 975 81.21 79.67 106.63
CA THR A 975 79.92 80.07 106.03
C THR A 975 79.64 81.56 106.18
N PRO A 976 78.91 82.20 105.25
CA PRO A 976 78.30 83.52 105.49
C PRO A 976 77.15 83.46 106.52
N THR A 977 76.61 82.26 106.78
CA THR A 977 75.62 81.97 107.81
C THR A 977 76.13 82.37 109.18
N ARG A 978 75.47 83.35 109.81
CA ARG A 978 75.68 83.70 111.22
C ARG A 978 74.83 82.75 112.08
N TYR A 979 75.42 82.14 113.09
CA TYR A 979 74.70 81.26 114.03
C TYR A 979 74.32 82.02 115.30
N GLU A 980 73.12 81.82 115.80
CA GLU A 980 72.77 82.11 117.20
C GLU A 980 72.95 80.85 118.06
N VAL A 981 73.34 81.01 119.32
CA VAL A 981 73.41 79.91 120.31
C VAL A 981 72.31 80.06 121.34
N ARG A 982 71.70 78.93 121.69
CA ARG A 982 70.75 78.78 122.80
C ARG A 982 71.34 77.84 123.84
N VAL A 983 71.17 78.21 125.11
CA VAL A 983 71.43 77.39 126.29
C VAL A 983 70.08 77.21 126.99
N ASP A 984 69.60 75.99 127.08
CA ASP A 984 68.42 75.63 127.88
C ASP A 984 68.88 74.99 129.20
N LEU A 985 68.30 75.43 130.32
CA LEU A 985 68.61 75.00 131.67
C LEU A 985 67.32 74.53 132.35
N GLN A 986 67.35 73.38 133.02
CA GLN A 986 66.16 72.85 133.69
C GLN A 986 66.48 72.18 135.04
N THR A 987 65.56 72.37 135.97
CA THR A 987 65.46 71.71 137.28
C THR A 987 64.13 70.92 137.33
N ALA A 988 63.88 70.21 138.44
CA ALA A 988 62.61 69.47 138.60
C ALA A 988 61.34 70.36 138.51
N ASN A 989 61.43 71.64 138.88
CA ASN A 989 60.28 72.54 139.01
C ASN A 989 60.31 73.75 138.07
N GLU A 990 61.48 74.12 137.53
CA GLU A 990 61.69 75.34 136.74
C GLU A 990 62.63 75.10 135.55
N SER A 991 62.36 75.80 134.44
CA SER A 991 63.23 75.88 133.27
C SER A 991 63.54 77.34 132.91
N ALA A 992 64.78 77.64 132.53
CA ALA A 992 65.20 78.94 132.04
C ALA A 992 66.11 78.79 130.81
N PHE A 993 66.26 79.86 130.02
CA PHE A 993 67.10 79.83 128.82
C PHE A 993 67.89 81.11 128.61
N ALA A 994 69.02 81.01 127.91
CA ALA A 994 69.83 82.11 127.43
C ALA A 994 70.08 81.94 125.92
N ILE A 995 69.87 82.98 125.12
CA ILE A 995 70.18 83.00 123.69
C ILE A 995 71.11 84.17 123.40
N TYR A 996 72.11 83.95 122.53
CA TYR A 996 73.00 85.00 122.05
C TYR A 996 72.88 85.10 120.52
N ASP A 997 72.62 86.29 119.99
CA ASP A 997 72.35 86.53 118.55
C ASP A 997 73.54 86.27 117.60
N PHE A 998 74.70 85.93 118.17
CA PHE A 998 75.87 85.45 117.47
C PHE A 998 76.64 84.46 118.35
N PHE A 999 77.19 83.41 117.73
CA PHE A 999 78.09 82.45 118.36
C PHE A 999 79.12 81.96 117.36
N GLN A 1000 80.39 81.99 117.75
CA GLN A 1000 81.51 81.54 116.94
C GLN A 1000 82.62 80.96 117.82
N VAL A 1001 83.20 79.84 117.37
CA VAL A 1001 84.38 79.22 117.98
C VAL A 1001 85.56 79.41 117.03
N ALA A 1002 86.62 80.08 117.48
CA ALA A 1002 87.82 80.32 116.68
C ALA A 1002 88.62 79.02 116.43
N SER A 1003 89.67 79.10 115.60
CA SER A 1003 90.47 77.92 115.24
C SER A 1003 91.34 77.40 116.40
N SER A 1004 91.86 76.18 116.25
CA SER A 1004 92.83 75.57 117.19
C SER A 1004 94.08 76.42 117.43
N LYS A 1005 94.55 77.16 116.40
CA LYS A 1005 95.66 78.13 116.48
C LYS A 1005 95.38 79.26 117.48
N GLU A 1006 94.12 79.65 117.58
CA GLU A 1006 93.61 80.68 118.48
C GLU A 1006 93.06 80.11 119.80
N ARG A 1007 93.27 78.81 120.04
CA ARG A 1007 92.83 78.04 121.22
C ARG A 1007 91.32 78.12 121.43
N TYR A 1008 90.58 78.01 120.33
CA TYR A 1008 89.12 77.96 120.30
C TYR A 1008 88.45 79.11 121.06
N ARG A 1009 88.99 80.33 120.93
CA ARG A 1009 88.43 81.54 121.51
C ARG A 1009 86.93 81.68 121.19
N LEU A 1010 86.15 81.97 122.21
CA LEU A 1010 84.71 82.23 122.11
C LEU A 1010 84.45 83.65 121.60
N THR A 1011 83.52 83.79 120.66
CA THR A 1011 82.86 85.06 120.34
C THR A 1011 81.35 84.88 120.50
N VAL A 1012 80.72 85.70 121.35
CA VAL A 1012 79.24 85.78 121.48
C VAL A 1012 78.70 87.17 121.16
N GLY A 1013 77.45 87.21 120.71
CA GLY A 1013 76.67 88.41 120.41
C GLY A 1013 75.84 88.93 121.59
N LYS A 1014 74.71 89.56 121.30
CA LYS A 1014 73.80 90.13 122.30
C LYS A 1014 72.94 89.05 122.96
N TYR A 1015 72.90 89.07 124.29
CA TYR A 1015 72.05 88.23 125.12
C TYR A 1015 70.54 88.57 125.01
N ARG A 1016 69.70 87.54 125.03
CA ARG A 1016 68.26 87.56 125.33
C ARG A 1016 67.85 86.29 126.06
N GLY A 1017 67.01 86.35 127.09
CA GLY A 1017 66.54 85.14 127.79
C GLY A 1017 66.10 85.37 129.25
N THR A 1018 65.79 84.26 129.93
CA THR A 1018 65.33 84.21 131.33
C THR A 1018 66.37 83.71 132.33
N ALA A 1019 67.48 83.10 131.88
CA ALA A 1019 68.52 82.54 132.75
C ALA A 1019 69.56 83.56 133.25
N GLY A 1020 69.51 84.81 132.80
CA GLY A 1020 70.56 85.81 133.02
C GLY A 1020 71.79 85.56 132.14
N ASP A 1021 72.60 86.60 131.94
CA ASP A 1021 73.75 86.56 131.02
C ASP A 1021 75.02 86.08 131.72
N ALA A 1022 75.53 84.91 131.32
CA ALA A 1022 76.82 84.41 131.77
C ALA A 1022 77.91 84.41 130.67
N LEU A 1023 77.60 84.10 129.40
CA LEU A 1023 78.63 83.97 128.35
C LEU A 1023 79.25 85.31 127.94
N THR A 1024 78.56 86.46 128.10
CA THR A 1024 79.17 87.77 127.77
C THR A 1024 80.40 88.05 128.62
N TYR A 1025 80.45 87.59 129.88
CA TYR A 1025 81.63 87.68 130.73
C TYR A 1025 82.82 86.88 130.16
N HIS A 1026 82.54 85.71 129.57
CA HIS A 1026 83.49 84.79 128.93
C HIS A 1026 83.83 85.17 127.48
N ASN A 1027 83.21 86.21 126.92
CA ASN A 1027 83.40 86.63 125.53
C ASN A 1027 84.86 87.07 125.26
N GLY A 1028 85.44 86.59 124.17
CA GLY A 1028 86.83 86.83 123.80
C GLY A 1028 87.86 85.95 124.53
N TRP A 1029 87.44 85.03 125.41
CA TRP A 1029 88.34 84.14 126.15
C TRP A 1029 88.53 82.78 125.47
N LYS A 1030 89.67 82.16 125.77
CA LYS A 1030 90.13 80.89 125.17
C LYS A 1030 89.49 79.73 125.94
N PHE A 1031 89.37 78.57 125.31
CA PHE A 1031 88.96 77.38 126.06
C PHE A 1031 90.10 76.96 127.01
N THR A 1032 89.76 76.46 128.20
CA THR A 1032 90.70 76.00 129.22
C THR A 1032 90.29 74.63 129.75
N THR A 1033 91.26 73.75 129.96
CA THR A 1033 91.10 72.42 130.57
C THR A 1033 92.16 72.20 131.65
N PHE A 1034 91.96 71.22 132.54
CA PHE A 1034 92.88 70.99 133.67
C PHE A 1034 94.32 70.63 133.24
N ASP A 1035 94.48 70.08 132.03
CA ASP A 1035 95.76 69.77 131.40
C ASP A 1035 96.29 70.89 130.48
N ARG A 1036 95.50 71.95 130.24
CA ARG A 1036 95.87 73.08 129.40
C ARG A 1036 95.19 74.37 129.84
N ASP A 1037 95.90 75.08 130.71
CA ASP A 1037 95.53 76.45 131.12
C ASP A 1037 95.65 77.44 129.94
N ASN A 1038 94.62 78.27 129.75
CA ASN A 1038 94.61 79.39 128.82
C ASN A 1038 93.81 80.61 129.34
N ASP A 1039 93.43 80.61 130.63
CA ASP A 1039 92.59 81.66 131.23
C ASP A 1039 93.45 82.85 131.74
N ILE A 1040 92.96 83.66 132.69
CA ILE A 1040 93.71 84.79 133.29
C ILE A 1040 93.65 84.81 134.83
N ALA A 1041 93.21 83.72 135.48
CA ALA A 1041 93.29 83.59 136.92
C ALA A 1041 94.73 83.27 137.39
N LEU A 1042 94.96 83.35 138.71
CA LEU A 1042 96.20 82.90 139.35
C LEU A 1042 96.30 81.36 139.47
N SER A 1043 95.23 80.64 139.14
CA SER A 1043 95.12 79.18 139.23
C SER A 1043 94.13 78.65 138.18
N ASN A 1044 94.53 77.65 137.40
CA ASN A 1044 93.74 77.03 136.33
C ASN A 1044 92.28 76.76 136.76
N CYS A 1045 91.35 77.49 136.15
CA CYS A 1045 89.95 77.48 136.55
C CYS A 1045 89.23 76.17 136.20
N ALA A 1046 89.71 75.44 135.18
CA ALA A 1046 89.17 74.14 134.82
C ALA A 1046 89.61 73.03 135.78
N LEU A 1047 90.77 73.18 136.42
CA LEU A 1047 91.23 72.30 137.49
C LEU A 1047 90.47 72.57 138.79
N THR A 1048 90.23 73.83 139.16
CA THR A 1048 89.47 74.17 140.39
C THR A 1048 87.98 73.82 140.27
N HIS A 1049 87.36 74.07 139.12
CA HIS A 1049 85.92 73.90 138.92
C HIS A 1049 85.54 72.61 138.16
N HIS A 1050 86.47 71.67 138.02
CA HIS A 1050 86.22 70.32 137.52
C HIS A 1050 85.43 70.21 136.19
N GLY A 1051 85.65 71.15 135.27
CA GLY A 1051 85.03 71.17 133.94
C GLY A 1051 85.82 72.03 132.95
N GLY A 1052 85.83 71.67 131.67
CA GLY A 1052 86.48 72.48 130.63
C GLY A 1052 85.55 73.57 130.11
N TRP A 1053 86.00 74.84 130.10
CA TRP A 1053 85.17 75.98 129.69
C TRP A 1053 86.00 77.18 129.19
N TRP A 1054 85.32 78.20 128.67
CA TRP A 1054 85.90 79.47 128.20
C TRP A 1054 86.20 80.44 129.37
N TYR A 1055 86.94 79.99 130.39
CA TYR A 1055 87.15 80.77 131.60
C TYR A 1055 87.92 82.08 131.34
N LYS A 1056 87.53 83.11 132.11
CA LYS A 1056 88.20 84.42 132.18
C LYS A 1056 88.99 84.49 133.48
N ASN A 1057 88.44 85.07 134.54
CA ASN A 1057 88.96 84.96 135.90
C ASN A 1057 88.05 84.01 136.67
N CYS A 1058 88.10 82.74 136.27
CA CYS A 1058 87.20 81.67 136.68
C CYS A 1058 85.72 81.99 136.44
N HIS A 1059 84.93 82.20 137.50
CA HIS A 1059 83.55 81.73 137.53
C HIS A 1059 82.47 82.76 137.16
N LEU A 1060 81.51 82.31 136.35
CA LEU A 1060 80.16 82.87 136.20
C LEU A 1060 79.18 81.82 135.62
N ALA A 1061 79.67 80.92 134.75
CA ALA A 1061 79.00 79.67 134.43
C ALA A 1061 79.98 78.51 134.29
N ASN A 1062 79.48 77.30 134.53
CA ASN A 1062 80.20 76.04 134.34
C ASN A 1062 79.22 74.92 133.92
N PRO A 1063 78.68 74.92 132.69
CA PRO A 1063 77.77 73.86 132.23
C PRO A 1063 78.48 72.51 132.04
N ASN A 1064 79.82 72.49 132.12
CA ASN A 1064 80.67 71.32 131.94
C ASN A 1064 81.24 70.77 133.26
N GLY A 1065 80.81 71.29 134.42
CA GLY A 1065 81.28 70.86 135.75
C GLY A 1065 80.90 69.43 136.13
N ARG A 1066 81.27 69.04 137.36
CA ARG A 1066 80.91 67.74 137.94
C ARG A 1066 79.41 67.69 138.20
N TYR A 1067 78.75 66.63 137.72
CA TYR A 1067 77.30 66.50 137.85
C TYR A 1067 76.91 66.20 139.30
N GLY A 1068 75.96 66.97 139.85
CA GLY A 1068 75.45 66.79 141.22
C GLY A 1068 76.37 67.33 142.33
N GLU A 1069 77.50 67.94 141.98
CA GLU A 1069 78.45 68.52 142.96
C GLU A 1069 78.00 69.92 143.37
N THR A 1070 77.93 70.18 144.68
CA THR A 1070 77.49 71.48 145.24
C THR A 1070 78.62 72.27 145.90
N LYS A 1071 79.86 71.79 145.84
CA LYS A 1071 81.03 72.60 146.22
C LYS A 1071 81.16 73.81 145.31
N HIS A 1072 81.65 74.90 145.89
CA HIS A 1072 81.82 76.23 145.29
C HIS A 1072 82.28 76.17 143.82
N SER A 1073 81.34 76.42 142.90
CA SER A 1073 81.53 76.46 141.45
C SER A 1073 81.96 75.15 140.74
N GLU A 1074 82.20 74.04 141.46
CA GLU A 1074 82.57 72.72 140.87
C GLU A 1074 81.40 72.04 140.13
N GLY A 1075 80.16 72.37 140.46
CA GLY A 1075 78.95 71.80 139.88
C GLY A 1075 78.66 72.21 138.43
N VAL A 1076 77.66 71.57 137.83
CA VAL A 1076 77.06 72.03 136.57
C VAL A 1076 76.20 73.26 136.86
N ASN A 1077 76.67 74.48 136.61
CA ASN A 1077 76.01 75.69 137.15
C ASN A 1077 75.93 76.87 136.18
N TRP A 1078 75.08 77.83 136.56
CA TRP A 1078 74.85 79.11 135.90
C TRP A 1078 74.51 80.16 136.97
N GLU A 1079 75.50 80.97 137.34
CA GLU A 1079 75.43 81.82 138.52
C GLU A 1079 74.25 82.81 138.47
N PRO A 1080 73.95 83.49 137.35
CA PRO A 1080 72.82 84.42 137.26
C PRO A 1080 71.40 83.83 137.42
N TRP A 1081 71.24 82.50 137.50
CA TRP A 1081 69.92 81.86 137.66
C TRP A 1081 69.72 81.14 138.99
N LYS A 1082 70.70 80.35 139.44
CA LYS A 1082 70.61 79.53 140.68
C LYS A 1082 71.85 79.67 141.58
N GLY A 1083 72.71 80.65 141.32
CA GLY A 1083 74.00 80.77 142.00
C GLY A 1083 75.00 79.71 141.55
N HIS A 1084 76.18 79.74 142.17
CA HIS A 1084 77.33 78.94 141.77
C HIS A 1084 77.54 77.65 142.58
N GLU A 1085 76.81 77.47 143.69
CA GLU A 1085 76.86 76.29 144.57
C GLU A 1085 75.74 75.27 144.27
N PHE A 1086 74.90 75.54 143.27
CA PHE A 1086 73.81 74.67 142.84
C PHE A 1086 74.16 73.94 141.54
N SER A 1087 74.16 72.60 141.56
CA SER A 1087 74.27 71.80 140.32
C SER A 1087 72.90 71.66 139.64
N ILE A 1088 72.74 72.31 138.50
CA ILE A 1088 71.63 72.18 137.59
C ILE A 1088 71.64 70.76 136.98
N PRO A 1089 70.53 69.99 137.04
CA PRO A 1089 70.50 68.61 136.55
C PRO A 1089 70.32 68.49 135.03
N PHE A 1090 69.80 69.51 134.35
CA PHE A 1090 69.72 69.55 132.89
C PHE A 1090 70.33 70.83 132.33
N VAL A 1091 71.26 70.68 131.40
CA VAL A 1091 71.72 71.77 130.52
C VAL A 1091 71.91 71.23 129.11
N GLU A 1092 71.48 72.01 128.12
CA GLU A 1092 71.71 71.72 126.70
C GLU A 1092 72.19 73.00 126.00
N LEU A 1093 73.20 72.88 125.13
CA LEU A 1093 73.64 73.97 124.26
C LEU A 1093 73.49 73.58 122.79
N LYS A 1094 72.87 74.48 122.01
CA LYS A 1094 72.52 74.26 120.61
C LYS A 1094 72.63 75.52 119.76
N ILE A 1095 72.88 75.37 118.46
CA ILE A 1095 73.09 76.48 117.51
C ILE A 1095 72.18 76.35 116.29
N ARG A 1096 71.76 77.47 115.69
CA ARG A 1096 71.06 77.50 114.39
C ARG A 1096 71.37 78.76 113.59
N PRO A 1097 71.09 78.80 112.27
CA PRO A 1097 71.14 80.01 111.48
C PRO A 1097 70.27 81.13 112.10
N HIS A 1098 70.89 82.27 112.43
CA HIS A 1098 70.20 83.41 113.02
C HIS A 1098 69.24 84.04 112.01
N GLY A 1099 67.99 84.27 112.43
CA GLY A 1099 66.90 84.74 111.57
C GLY A 1099 66.05 83.63 110.93
N TYR A 1100 66.29 82.35 111.25
CA TYR A 1100 65.36 81.27 110.90
C TYR A 1100 64.08 81.32 111.77
N SER A 1101 62.92 81.30 111.10
CA SER A 1101 61.59 81.17 111.71
C SER A 1101 60.77 80.17 110.89
N GLY A 1102 60.26 79.11 111.50
CA GLY A 1102 59.69 77.93 110.81
C GLY A 1102 58.32 78.09 110.12
N GLU A 1103 57.89 79.29 109.75
CA GLU A 1103 56.58 79.50 109.10
C GLU A 1103 56.60 79.22 107.59
N HIS A 1104 55.64 78.42 107.10
CA HIS A 1104 55.55 77.99 105.71
C HIS A 1104 54.69 78.93 104.84
N VAL A 1105 55.24 79.39 103.71
CA VAL A 1105 54.50 80.19 102.71
C VAL A 1105 53.68 79.30 101.76
N LEU A 1106 52.37 79.59 101.66
CA LEU A 1106 51.43 78.87 100.79
C LEU A 1106 51.23 79.51 99.41
N GLY A 1107 51.26 78.68 98.36
CA GLY A 1107 50.37 78.79 97.19
C GLY A 1107 50.65 79.85 96.11
N ARG A 1108 51.04 79.39 94.91
CA ARG A 1108 50.77 80.09 93.63
C ARG A 1108 50.33 79.09 92.56
N LYS A 1109 49.07 79.16 92.11
CA LYS A 1109 48.60 78.45 90.90
C LYS A 1109 49.02 79.23 89.64
N LYS A 1110 49.42 78.49 88.59
CA LYS A 1110 49.64 79.06 87.24
C LYS A 1110 48.36 78.89 86.39
N ARG A 1111 48.25 79.71 85.35
CA ARG A 1111 47.08 79.87 84.47
C ARG A 1111 47.45 79.46 83.06
N THR A 1112 46.62 78.66 82.38
CA THR A 1112 46.82 78.26 80.98
C THR A 1112 46.07 79.17 80.01
N LEU A 1113 46.62 79.29 78.81
CA LEU A 1113 46.02 79.86 77.60
C LEU A 1113 46.03 78.75 76.54
N GLY A 1114 45.08 78.78 75.60
CA GLY A 1114 44.97 77.77 74.53
C GLY A 1114 45.52 78.26 73.20
N GLU A 1115 45.79 77.31 72.30
CA GLU A 1115 46.14 77.55 70.90
C GLU A 1115 45.19 76.77 69.97
N SER A 1116 45.03 77.25 68.73
CA SER A 1116 44.20 76.63 67.70
C SER A 1116 45.06 76.07 66.57
N SER A 1117 44.86 74.81 66.22
CA SER A 1117 45.52 74.16 65.08
C SER A 1117 44.78 74.45 63.77
N ARG A 1118 45.50 74.89 62.74
CA ARG A 1118 45.05 74.77 61.34
C ARG A 1118 45.20 73.31 60.89
N THR A 1119 44.25 72.81 60.13
CA THR A 1119 44.35 71.55 59.39
C THR A 1119 44.83 71.77 57.95
N PHE A 1120 45.52 70.75 57.45
CA PHE A 1120 45.44 70.30 56.05
C PHE A 1120 44.67 68.97 56.06
#